data_AF-A0A0M3SJC9-F1
#
_entry.id   AF-A0A0M3SJC9-F1
#
_cell.length_a   1.000
_cell.length_b   1.000
_cell.length_c   1.000
_cell.angle_alpha   90.00
_cell.angle_beta   90.00
_cell.angle_gamma   90.00
#
_symmetry.space_group_name_H-M   'P 1'
#
loop_
_entity.id
_entity.type
_entity.pdbx_description
1 polymer ?
#
loop_
_entity_poly.entity_id
_entity_poly.type
_entity_poly.pdbx_seq_one_letter_code
_entity_poly.pdbx_strand_id
1 'polypeptide(L)'
;MEKIKIYAPVDGIVKAIENISDPVFASKSLGDGVYIEPSSDIFYSPVKDGRIELITDTKHAIYFSTNNYNVLMHIGLETVALSGKPFSLLGKQGQEVSLGDEIVKVDWKIIEAANLPKVTPVLVDLNSVSKYKLTIKNEGKKVKKGELIYEIEIEDVKIIKDNKIKIEKREGKYKSLALKYLEAIGGKNNQSLVHNCMTRLRFKIINKDLVNEKALKEIELTKGINWNGEELQIIIGGEVYKVKDECQKIIDNKSTSDEKQKITKVPRKQKIMGAITAIVFPTIPILIGTGVISGLQAILAISGVISNPAPGQSVMELDLFSSLMYIMSKVGIELVGIVFLCSTVKYFNGDPWLAIWLGAALTSRYLFGSGWTLFTLFGNPIVIKTYEGTVLPMICAGLLLVFLNNWIKKWMPTSVDIVFRPALVFLSTFLIMLFTVGPFFRIIEQFIAKFVILLGKIPFGIGMGIFAMIWQPLVLTGTHVAVVTVIALPMNDGDPSAMYACLQIAIMGQIGAVLALSFISKNQKTKQAIFASLPGAIFGVTEPIIYGINLPKIKPFIFGCVGGLVGGFVAGVLGVAQYRRTGTGIMSWMGLDIGWGIVFGILAGFISLITALVLTLMLYQDRKSEYIAFRENNKLLLKTVKLNFDFDDTKLKSLKEELAKETLAIKDFNKNYKNYENTLISLQKKEIKKQNIINRFEMKKEKLYNKILKLEDKDLDKYNYFANKYNNLKLPENFNELVIEIKELELKLSNCEKEVKTFNTQKYKEVSDIIDNLNVNKNQILEDYKKVYLNAINSIDIAYELTEMNNLNWTKKEVLNLKTREEMKHVK
;
A
#
# COMPACT_ATOMS: atom_id res chain seq x y z
N MET A 1 -54.61 16.46 -4.73
CA MET A 1 -54.31 17.57 -3.80
C MET A 1 -54.31 17.08 -2.37
N GLU A 2 -53.15 16.63 -1.93
CA GLU A 2 -52.90 16.33 -0.53
C GLU A 2 -52.70 17.64 0.25
N LYS A 3 -53.34 17.76 1.43
CA LYS A 3 -53.22 18.93 2.31
C LYS A 3 -52.45 18.55 3.57
N ILE A 4 -51.25 19.10 3.73
CA ILE A 4 -50.47 18.96 4.97
C ILE A 4 -50.92 20.06 5.93
N LYS A 5 -51.24 19.69 7.17
CA LYS A 5 -51.69 20.62 8.21
C LYS A 5 -50.74 20.56 9.39
N ILE A 6 -50.18 21.71 9.77
CA ILE A 6 -49.26 21.84 10.89
C ILE A 6 -49.88 22.75 11.96
N TYR A 7 -49.71 22.36 13.21
CA TYR A 7 -50.32 22.99 14.37
C TYR A 7 -49.26 23.61 15.28
N ALA A 8 -49.65 24.62 16.05
CA ALA A 8 -48.80 25.32 16.99
C ALA A 8 -48.31 24.35 18.09
N PRO A 9 -46.99 24.07 18.18
CA PRO A 9 -46.46 23.28 19.30
C PRO A 9 -46.44 24.06 20.61
N VAL A 10 -46.64 25.38 20.59
CA VAL A 10 -46.54 26.25 21.76
C VAL A 10 -47.42 27.48 21.58
N ASP A 11 -47.89 28.06 22.68
CA ASP A 11 -48.53 29.38 22.66
C ASP A 11 -47.50 30.43 22.22
N GLY A 12 -47.86 31.34 21.31
CA GLY A 12 -46.93 32.35 20.82
C GLY A 12 -47.45 33.18 19.66
N ILE A 13 -46.56 33.94 19.02
CA ILE A 13 -46.87 34.73 17.81
C ILE A 13 -46.26 34.04 16.59
N VAL A 14 -47.07 33.77 15.57
CA VAL A 14 -46.63 33.13 14.31
C VAL A 14 -46.15 34.19 13.33
N LYS A 15 -44.97 33.98 12.72
CA LYS A 15 -44.42 34.83 11.66
C LYS A 15 -43.90 33.97 10.51
N ALA A 16 -43.94 34.54 9.30
CA ALA A 16 -43.42 33.88 8.10
C ALA A 16 -41.93 33.52 8.25
N ILE A 17 -41.52 32.35 7.76
CA ILE A 17 -40.16 31.84 7.98
C ILE A 17 -39.08 32.73 7.34
N GLU A 18 -39.41 33.45 6.28
CA GLU A 18 -38.52 34.38 5.58
C GLU A 18 -38.08 35.57 6.46
N ASN A 19 -38.87 35.89 7.50
CA ASN A 19 -38.60 37.01 8.40
C ASN A 19 -37.74 36.61 9.62
N ILE A 20 -37.20 35.39 9.65
CA ILE A 20 -36.30 34.96 10.73
C ILE A 20 -34.89 35.49 10.46
N SER A 21 -34.15 35.81 11.53
CA SER A 21 -32.80 36.39 11.42
C SER A 21 -31.73 35.41 10.92
N ASP A 22 -32.00 34.10 10.98
CA ASP A 22 -31.07 33.05 10.57
C ASP A 22 -31.17 32.78 9.06
N PRO A 23 -30.07 32.90 8.29
CA PRO A 23 -30.10 32.78 6.83
C PRO A 23 -30.42 31.38 6.32
N VAL A 24 -30.12 30.32 7.09
CA VAL A 24 -30.37 28.92 6.69
C VAL A 24 -31.87 28.62 6.73
N PHE A 25 -32.54 29.14 7.77
CA PHE A 25 -33.99 29.04 7.92
C PHE A 25 -34.73 29.99 6.97
N ALA A 26 -34.28 31.25 6.84
CA ALA A 26 -34.89 32.22 5.93
C ALA A 26 -34.83 31.79 4.45
N SER A 27 -33.78 31.05 4.07
CA SER A 27 -33.63 30.52 2.70
C SER A 27 -34.45 29.25 2.42
N LYS A 28 -35.21 28.73 3.41
CA LYS A 28 -36.01 27.49 3.30
C LYS A 28 -35.23 26.22 2.95
N SER A 29 -33.91 26.23 3.17
CA SER A 29 -33.03 25.11 2.79
C SER A 29 -33.29 23.82 3.57
N LEU A 30 -33.87 23.95 4.77
CA LEU A 30 -34.21 22.83 5.66
C LEU A 30 -35.71 22.46 5.65
N GLY A 31 -36.50 23.10 4.77
CA GLY A 31 -37.95 22.96 4.71
C GLY A 31 -38.67 24.31 4.69
N ASP A 32 -39.97 24.29 4.40
CA ASP A 32 -40.84 25.46 4.39
C ASP A 32 -41.85 25.42 5.55
N GLY A 33 -42.27 26.58 6.05
CA GLY A 33 -43.11 26.67 7.24
C GLY A 33 -43.16 28.07 7.84
N VAL A 34 -43.14 28.13 9.17
CA VAL A 34 -43.19 29.38 9.94
C VAL A 34 -42.23 29.32 11.11
N TYR A 35 -41.99 30.45 11.77
CA TYR A 35 -41.42 30.45 13.12
C TYR A 35 -42.38 31.06 14.12
N ILE A 36 -42.24 30.64 15.38
CA ILE A 36 -43.06 31.08 16.50
C ILE A 36 -42.19 31.81 17.50
N GLU A 37 -42.68 32.94 18.04
CA GLU A 37 -42.15 33.58 19.24
C GLU A 37 -42.93 33.07 20.47
N PRO A 38 -42.38 32.09 21.22
CA PRO A 38 -43.12 31.40 22.26
C PRO A 38 -43.40 32.27 23.49
N SER A 39 -44.60 32.13 24.05
CA SER A 39 -45.02 32.69 25.34
C SER A 39 -45.15 31.64 26.45
N SER A 40 -45.03 30.35 26.14
CA SER A 40 -45.06 29.22 27.08
C SER A 40 -43.70 28.49 27.13
N ASP A 41 -43.48 27.71 28.19
CA ASP A 41 -42.27 26.93 28.45
C ASP A 41 -42.40 25.44 28.06
N ILE A 42 -43.61 24.96 27.72
CA ILE A 42 -43.86 23.56 27.33
C ILE A 42 -44.25 23.50 25.85
N PHE A 43 -43.55 22.64 25.10
CA PHE A 43 -43.78 22.37 23.69
C PHE A 43 -44.46 21.01 23.50
N TYR A 44 -45.43 21.01 22.60
CA TYR A 44 -46.29 19.88 22.24
C TYR A 44 -46.00 19.41 20.81
N SER A 45 -46.57 18.27 20.41
CA SER A 45 -46.47 17.79 19.04
C SER A 45 -47.09 18.80 18.04
N PRO A 46 -46.38 19.19 16.96
CA PRO A 46 -46.94 20.02 15.89
C PRO A 46 -47.79 19.21 14.89
N VAL A 47 -47.83 17.88 15.05
CA VAL A 47 -48.55 16.95 14.16
C VAL A 47 -49.65 16.19 14.89
N LYS A 48 -50.74 15.89 14.17
CA LYS A 48 -51.90 15.18 14.70
C LYS A 48 -51.63 13.70 14.96
N ASP A 49 -50.99 13.04 14.01
CA ASP A 49 -50.64 11.62 14.07
C ASP A 49 -49.22 11.48 13.50
N GLY A 50 -48.26 11.10 14.34
CA GLY A 50 -46.87 10.97 13.92
C GLY A 50 -45.99 10.27 14.95
N ARG A 51 -44.69 10.22 14.67
CA ARG A 51 -43.69 9.60 15.54
C ARG A 51 -42.49 10.53 15.70
N ILE A 52 -41.91 10.60 16.89
CA ILE A 52 -40.63 11.27 17.09
C ILE A 52 -39.52 10.43 16.44
N GLU A 53 -39.02 10.85 15.29
CA GLU A 53 -38.02 10.11 14.51
C GLU A 53 -36.61 10.33 15.08
N LEU A 54 -36.28 11.57 15.39
CA LEU A 54 -34.96 11.96 15.88
C LEU A 54 -35.06 13.12 16.86
N ILE A 55 -34.37 12.98 17.99
CA ILE A 55 -34.06 14.08 18.90
C ILE A 55 -32.54 14.29 18.80
N THR A 56 -32.11 15.51 18.50
CA THR A 56 -30.68 15.84 18.41
C THR A 56 -29.99 15.70 19.77
N ASP A 57 -28.67 15.46 19.79
CA ASP A 57 -27.88 15.26 21.02
C ASP A 57 -28.01 16.45 22.01
N THR A 58 -28.10 17.67 21.48
CA THR A 58 -28.30 18.90 22.26
C THR A 58 -29.77 19.26 22.48
N LYS A 59 -30.71 18.39 22.08
CA LYS A 59 -32.16 18.44 22.38
C LYS A 59 -32.94 19.66 21.85
N HIS A 60 -32.28 20.55 21.13
CA HIS A 60 -32.85 21.78 20.59
C HIS A 60 -33.70 21.56 19.33
N ALA A 61 -33.41 20.50 18.56
CA ALA A 61 -34.13 20.16 17.34
C ALA A 61 -34.73 18.75 17.44
N ILE A 62 -36.01 18.65 17.06
CA ILE A 62 -36.83 17.44 17.13
C ILE A 62 -37.51 17.23 15.78
N TYR A 63 -37.30 16.05 15.21
CA TYR A 63 -37.88 15.63 13.94
C TYR A 63 -39.04 14.68 14.19
N PHE A 64 -40.18 14.97 13.55
CA PHE A 64 -41.37 14.15 13.55
C PHE A 64 -41.55 13.53 12.17
N SER A 65 -41.74 12.21 12.11
CA SER A 65 -42.13 11.52 10.89
C SER A 65 -43.63 11.25 10.91
N THR A 66 -44.31 11.57 9.82
CA THR A 66 -45.68 11.11 9.54
C THR A 66 -45.64 10.11 8.37
N ASN A 67 -46.79 9.54 7.99
CA ASN A 67 -46.84 8.62 6.86
C ASN A 67 -46.35 9.23 5.54
N ASN A 68 -46.49 10.55 5.37
CA ASN A 68 -46.31 11.21 4.07
C ASN A 68 -45.30 12.38 4.08
N TYR A 69 -44.93 12.91 5.25
CA TYR A 69 -44.00 14.05 5.36
C TYR A 69 -43.26 14.06 6.70
N ASN A 70 -42.12 14.75 6.75
CA ASN A 70 -41.35 14.99 7.96
C ASN A 70 -41.46 16.45 8.41
N VAL A 71 -41.52 16.66 9.73
CA VAL A 71 -41.65 17.98 10.35
C VAL A 71 -40.46 18.22 11.26
N LEU A 72 -39.84 19.39 11.15
CA LEU A 72 -38.78 19.86 12.05
C LEU A 72 -39.35 20.91 13.00
N MET A 73 -39.19 20.67 14.31
CA MET A 73 -39.36 21.67 15.35
C MET A 73 -37.98 22.01 15.93
N HIS A 74 -37.53 23.25 15.74
CA HIS A 74 -36.25 23.74 16.24
C HIS A 74 -36.50 24.81 17.31
N ILE A 75 -35.93 24.70 18.50
CA ILE A 75 -36.26 25.56 19.64
C ILE A 75 -35.08 26.45 20.02
N GLY A 76 -35.26 27.76 19.83
CA GLY A 76 -34.22 28.79 19.97
C GLY A 76 -33.20 28.71 18.83
N LEU A 77 -32.64 29.85 18.42
CA LEU A 77 -31.53 29.87 17.46
C LEU A 77 -30.20 29.75 18.22
N GLU A 78 -29.23 29.04 17.62
CA GLU A 78 -27.88 28.82 18.17
C GLU A 78 -27.80 28.13 19.55
N THR A 79 -28.90 27.54 20.02
CA THR A 79 -28.99 26.87 21.33
C THR A 79 -28.15 25.58 21.44
N VAL A 80 -27.55 25.13 20.33
CA VAL A 80 -26.52 24.07 20.30
C VAL A 80 -25.36 24.39 21.26
N ALA A 81 -24.95 25.66 21.35
CA ALA A 81 -23.88 26.12 22.24
C ALA A 81 -24.19 25.83 23.72
N LEU A 82 -25.46 25.70 24.10
CA LEU A 82 -25.90 25.42 25.46
C LEU A 82 -25.85 23.94 25.84
N SER A 83 -25.42 23.06 24.92
CA SER A 83 -25.19 21.63 25.18
C SER A 83 -26.36 20.90 25.84
N GLY A 84 -27.60 21.26 25.47
CA GLY A 84 -28.82 20.61 25.98
C GLY A 84 -29.26 21.01 27.38
N LYS A 85 -28.58 21.94 28.06
CA LYS A 85 -28.93 22.41 29.41
C LYS A 85 -30.34 23.01 29.57
N PRO A 86 -30.87 23.83 28.64
CA PRO A 86 -32.19 24.44 28.83
C PRO A 86 -33.36 23.51 28.51
N PHE A 87 -33.10 22.28 28.03
CA PHE A 87 -34.13 21.38 27.50
C PHE A 87 -34.34 20.15 28.39
N SER A 88 -35.55 20.03 28.93
CA SER A 88 -36.02 18.83 29.65
C SER A 88 -36.98 18.06 28.76
N LEU A 89 -36.52 16.94 28.19
CA LEU A 89 -37.34 16.09 27.32
C LEU A 89 -38.43 15.37 28.11
N LEU A 90 -39.64 15.41 27.58
CA LEU A 90 -40.81 14.70 28.08
C LEU A 90 -41.18 13.54 27.14
N GLY A 91 -40.93 13.71 25.83
CA GLY A 91 -41.05 12.67 24.81
C GLY A 91 -39.76 11.85 24.61
N LYS A 92 -39.89 10.62 24.09
CA LYS A 92 -38.77 9.73 23.76
C LYS A 92 -38.68 9.49 22.25
N GLN A 93 -37.45 9.37 21.74
CA GLN A 93 -37.24 8.97 20.35
C GLN A 93 -37.92 7.62 20.07
N GLY A 94 -38.66 7.55 18.97
CA GLY A 94 -39.45 6.41 18.56
C GLY A 94 -40.87 6.35 19.11
N GLN A 95 -41.29 7.30 19.97
CA GLN A 95 -42.64 7.40 20.53
C GLN A 95 -43.65 7.92 19.49
N GLU A 96 -44.83 7.30 19.43
CA GLU A 96 -45.98 7.83 18.70
C GLU A 96 -46.61 9.01 19.46
N VAL A 97 -46.95 10.08 18.74
CA VAL A 97 -47.38 11.36 19.31
C VAL A 97 -48.56 11.96 18.56
N SER A 98 -49.35 12.73 19.32
CA SER A 98 -50.54 13.48 18.92
C SER A 98 -50.50 14.91 19.47
N LEU A 99 -51.37 15.81 19.00
CA LEU A 99 -51.34 17.27 19.34
C LEU A 99 -51.33 17.60 20.84
N GLY A 100 -51.79 16.69 21.70
CA GLY A 100 -51.85 16.88 23.15
C GLY A 100 -50.58 16.45 23.89
N ASP A 101 -49.64 15.77 23.22
CA ASP A 101 -48.49 15.17 23.87
C ASP A 101 -47.37 16.18 24.13
N GLU A 102 -46.90 16.22 25.37
CA GLU A 102 -45.79 17.07 25.80
C GLU A 102 -44.46 16.47 25.34
N ILE A 103 -43.70 17.26 24.58
CA ILE A 103 -42.47 16.80 23.94
C ILE A 103 -41.24 17.28 24.71
N VAL A 104 -41.20 18.56 25.06
CA VAL A 104 -40.04 19.16 25.73
C VAL A 104 -40.44 20.41 26.50
N LYS A 105 -39.88 20.54 27.71
CA LYS A 105 -39.95 21.74 28.54
C LYS A 105 -38.66 22.54 28.43
N VAL A 106 -38.78 23.86 28.33
CA VAL A 106 -37.69 24.78 28.00
C VAL A 106 -37.54 25.84 29.08
N ASP A 107 -36.32 25.96 29.64
CA ASP A 107 -35.99 27.03 30.56
C ASP A 107 -35.51 28.27 29.79
N TRP A 108 -36.45 29.19 29.53
CA TRP A 108 -36.18 30.44 28.82
C TRP A 108 -35.17 31.34 29.54
N LYS A 109 -35.03 31.25 30.86
CA LYS A 109 -34.07 32.09 31.60
C LYS A 109 -32.63 31.77 31.21
N ILE A 110 -32.34 30.50 30.91
CA ILE A 110 -31.00 30.06 30.48
C ILE A 110 -30.69 30.58 29.07
N ILE A 111 -31.69 30.60 28.18
CA ILE A 111 -31.55 31.07 26.80
C ILE A 111 -31.39 32.60 26.78
N GLU A 112 -32.18 33.32 27.59
CA GLU A 112 -32.08 34.77 27.77
C GLU A 112 -30.75 35.19 28.41
N ALA A 113 -30.26 34.44 29.42
CA ALA A 113 -28.95 34.69 30.03
C ALA A 113 -27.77 34.50 29.05
N ALA A 114 -27.97 33.71 28.00
CA ALA A 114 -27.00 33.51 26.92
C ALA A 114 -27.17 34.51 25.76
N ASN A 115 -28.11 35.47 25.88
CA ASN A 115 -28.44 36.47 24.85
C ASN A 115 -28.83 35.85 23.49
N LEU A 116 -29.48 34.68 23.51
CA LEU A 116 -29.89 33.95 22.31
C LEU A 116 -31.36 34.24 21.93
N PRO A 117 -31.72 34.21 20.63
CA PRO A 117 -33.08 34.50 20.19
C PRO A 117 -34.12 33.48 20.67
N LYS A 118 -35.22 33.98 21.26
CA LYS A 118 -36.41 33.22 21.65
C LYS A 118 -37.36 33.02 20.47
N VAL A 119 -36.96 32.17 19.51
CA VAL A 119 -37.78 31.82 18.35
C VAL A 119 -37.72 30.32 18.08
N THR A 120 -38.81 29.77 17.54
CA THR A 120 -38.94 28.34 17.24
C THR A 120 -39.40 28.13 15.80
N PRO A 121 -38.51 27.80 14.85
CA PRO A 121 -38.91 27.31 13.53
C PRO A 121 -39.71 26.00 13.60
N VAL A 122 -40.80 25.95 12.84
CA VAL A 122 -41.62 24.74 12.62
C VAL A 122 -41.80 24.57 11.11
N LEU A 123 -41.17 23.54 10.54
CA LEU A 123 -41.01 23.38 9.08
C LEU A 123 -41.43 21.99 8.63
N VAL A 124 -41.88 21.88 7.37
CA VAL A 124 -42.05 20.61 6.67
C VAL A 124 -40.91 20.42 5.68
N ASP A 125 -40.30 19.23 5.66
CA ASP A 125 -39.34 18.86 4.62
C ASP A 125 -40.06 18.63 3.29
N LEU A 126 -39.77 19.49 2.31
CA LEU A 126 -40.39 19.48 0.98
C LEU A 126 -39.36 19.22 -0.13
N ASN A 127 -38.16 18.75 0.21
CA ASN A 127 -37.09 18.55 -0.78
C ASN A 127 -37.47 17.59 -1.94
N SER A 128 -38.48 16.74 -1.73
CA SER A 128 -39.02 15.83 -2.75
C SER A 128 -40.26 16.36 -3.50
N VAL A 129 -40.71 17.59 -3.24
CA VAL A 129 -41.93 18.18 -3.81
C VAL A 129 -41.59 19.31 -4.77
N SER A 130 -41.95 19.18 -6.06
CA SER A 130 -41.59 20.15 -7.10
C SER A 130 -42.47 21.41 -7.14
N LYS A 131 -43.73 21.32 -6.70
CA LYS A 131 -44.68 22.45 -6.63
C LYS A 131 -45.62 22.29 -5.45
N TYR A 132 -45.67 23.31 -4.61
CA TYR A 132 -46.59 23.39 -3.48
C TYR A 132 -47.02 24.84 -3.25
N LYS A 133 -48.15 25.02 -2.58
CA LYS A 133 -48.65 26.31 -2.13
C LYS A 133 -48.79 26.30 -0.62
N LEU A 134 -48.00 27.13 0.06
CA LEU A 134 -48.08 27.32 1.51
C LEU A 134 -49.07 28.45 1.83
N THR A 135 -50.01 28.19 2.73
CA THR A 135 -50.97 29.17 3.25
C THR A 135 -50.79 29.30 4.76
N ILE A 136 -50.17 30.40 5.21
CA ILE A 136 -50.02 30.70 6.64
C ILE A 136 -51.39 31.07 7.21
N LYS A 137 -51.74 30.48 8.35
CA LYS A 137 -52.90 30.86 9.15
C LYS A 137 -52.40 31.69 10.33
N ASN A 138 -53.08 32.80 10.63
CA ASN A 138 -52.80 33.64 11.80
C ASN A 138 -51.42 34.33 11.81
N GLU A 139 -50.87 34.71 10.66
CA GLU A 139 -49.64 35.50 10.58
C GLU A 139 -49.75 36.80 11.40
N GLY A 140 -48.77 37.05 12.26
CA GLY A 140 -48.72 38.21 13.15
C GLY A 140 -49.71 38.17 14.33
N LYS A 141 -50.50 37.10 14.50
CA LYS A 141 -51.46 36.95 15.60
C LYS A 141 -50.95 35.99 16.67
N LYS A 142 -51.49 36.12 17.88
CA LYS A 142 -51.29 35.16 18.97
C LYS A 142 -52.06 33.88 18.66
N VAL A 143 -51.38 32.74 18.72
CA VAL A 143 -51.96 31.40 18.59
C VAL A 143 -51.82 30.64 19.91
N LYS A 144 -52.77 29.76 20.19
CA LYS A 144 -52.66 28.77 21.28
C LYS A 144 -52.12 27.45 20.76
N LYS A 145 -51.50 26.66 21.63
CA LYS A 145 -51.06 25.29 21.34
C LYS A 145 -52.21 24.48 20.72
N GLY A 146 -51.88 23.70 19.69
CA GLY A 146 -52.86 22.89 18.94
C GLY A 146 -53.72 23.67 17.94
N GLU A 147 -53.57 24.99 17.80
CA GLU A 147 -54.20 25.76 16.71
C GLU A 147 -53.44 25.56 15.39
N LEU A 148 -54.16 25.58 14.27
CA LEU A 148 -53.59 25.42 12.94
C LEU A 148 -52.75 26.66 12.55
N ILE A 149 -51.46 26.47 12.23
CA ILE A 149 -50.53 27.57 11.93
C ILE A 149 -50.23 27.73 10.44
N TYR A 150 -50.22 26.65 9.66
CA TYR A 150 -50.18 26.73 8.20
C TYR A 150 -50.68 25.44 7.56
N GLU A 151 -51.11 25.56 6.30
CA GLU A 151 -51.46 24.43 5.45
C GLU A 151 -50.62 24.47 4.16
N ILE A 152 -50.20 23.30 3.69
CA ILE A 152 -49.49 23.15 2.41
C ILE A 152 -50.35 22.32 1.47
N GLU A 153 -50.71 22.90 0.33
CA GLU A 153 -51.39 22.22 -0.78
C GLU A 153 -50.34 21.79 -1.80
N ILE A 154 -50.20 20.48 -2.02
CA ILE A 154 -49.29 19.94 -3.02
C ILE A 154 -50.05 19.81 -4.35
N GLU A 155 -49.53 20.47 -5.40
CA GLU A 155 -50.04 20.31 -6.76
C GLU A 155 -49.47 19.02 -7.37
N ASP A 156 -50.35 18.10 -7.76
CA ASP A 156 -49.99 16.78 -8.30
C ASP A 156 -49.13 16.90 -9.57
N VAL A 157 -47.81 16.89 -9.42
CA VAL A 157 -46.89 16.53 -10.51
C VAL A 157 -46.76 15.02 -10.49
N LYS A 158 -47.35 14.41 -11.53
CA LYS A 158 -47.28 13.00 -11.92
C LYS A 158 -46.12 12.22 -11.27
N ILE A 159 -46.51 11.17 -10.56
CA ILE A 159 -45.69 10.04 -10.14
C ILE A 159 -44.81 9.59 -11.32
N ILE A 160 -43.52 9.94 -11.29
CA ILE A 160 -42.46 9.19 -11.99
C ILE A 160 -41.90 8.19 -10.97
N LYS A 161 -42.72 7.21 -10.61
CA LYS A 161 -42.29 5.95 -10.01
C LYS A 161 -43.00 4.85 -10.78
N ASP A 162 -42.30 4.31 -11.78
CA ASP A 162 -42.30 2.89 -12.19
C ASP A 162 -41.85 2.69 -13.63
N ASN A 163 -40.63 3.14 -13.95
CA ASN A 163 -39.87 2.58 -15.06
C ASN A 163 -38.36 2.44 -14.78
N LYS A 164 -37.87 2.82 -13.60
CA LYS A 164 -36.44 2.72 -13.27
C LYS A 164 -36.12 1.27 -12.87
N ILE A 165 -35.41 0.55 -13.74
CA ILE A 165 -35.00 -0.84 -13.46
C ILE A 165 -34.12 -0.85 -12.20
N LYS A 166 -34.54 -1.64 -11.19
CA LYS A 166 -33.75 -1.88 -9.98
C LYS A 166 -32.49 -2.67 -10.36
N ILE A 167 -31.34 -2.13 -10.00
CA ILE A 167 -30.05 -2.80 -10.16
C ILE A 167 -29.89 -3.75 -8.98
N GLU A 168 -29.77 -5.05 -9.25
CA GLU A 168 -29.35 -6.00 -8.22
C GLU A 168 -27.88 -5.73 -7.89
N LYS A 169 -27.65 -4.99 -6.81
CA LYS A 169 -26.31 -4.66 -6.33
C LYS A 169 -25.63 -5.92 -5.81
N ARG A 170 -24.94 -6.66 -6.68
CA ARG A 170 -23.84 -7.51 -6.23
C ARG A 170 -22.71 -6.60 -5.78
N GLU A 171 -22.26 -6.80 -4.56
CA GLU A 171 -21.14 -6.07 -4.00
C GLU A 171 -19.89 -6.29 -4.86
N GLY A 172 -19.18 -5.20 -5.18
CA GLY A 172 -18.00 -5.28 -6.03
C GLY A 172 -16.98 -6.29 -5.49
N LYS A 173 -16.25 -6.98 -6.39
CA LYS A 173 -15.24 -7.99 -6.07
C LYS A 173 -14.40 -7.68 -4.83
N TYR A 174 -13.87 -6.45 -4.70
CA TYR A 174 -13.01 -6.07 -3.59
C TYR A 174 -13.76 -5.84 -2.28
N LYS A 175 -15.03 -5.41 -2.35
CA LYS A 175 -15.90 -5.24 -1.19
C LYS A 175 -16.32 -6.59 -0.60
N SER A 176 -16.70 -7.54 -1.44
CA SER A 176 -17.02 -8.90 -1.00
C SER A 176 -15.79 -9.63 -0.43
N LEU A 177 -14.61 -9.42 -1.03
CA LEU A 177 -13.36 -9.92 -0.47
C LEU A 177 -13.02 -9.25 0.87
N ALA A 178 -13.18 -7.93 0.99
CA ALA A 178 -12.97 -7.20 2.23
C ALA A 178 -13.84 -7.74 3.37
N LEU A 179 -15.12 -8.02 3.11
CA LEU A 179 -16.03 -8.64 4.08
C LEU A 179 -15.55 -10.02 4.52
N LYS A 180 -15.18 -10.90 3.57
CA LYS A 180 -14.64 -12.24 3.88
C LYS A 180 -13.37 -12.16 4.73
N TYR A 181 -12.48 -11.22 4.43
CA TYR A 181 -11.27 -11.00 5.24
C TYR A 181 -11.61 -10.50 6.65
N LEU A 182 -12.53 -9.54 6.77
CA LEU A 182 -12.97 -9.01 8.07
C LEU A 182 -13.69 -10.06 8.92
N GLU A 183 -14.47 -10.96 8.31
CA GLU A 183 -15.09 -12.10 9.01
C GLU A 183 -14.04 -13.09 9.49
N ALA A 184 -13.10 -13.48 8.62
CA ALA A 184 -12.11 -14.49 8.92
C ALA A 184 -11.05 -14.03 9.95
N ILE A 185 -10.89 -12.72 10.18
CA ILE A 185 -10.08 -12.20 11.29
C ILE A 185 -10.85 -12.08 12.62
N GLY A 186 -12.10 -12.54 12.72
CA GLY A 186 -12.91 -12.45 13.93
C GLY A 186 -13.77 -11.19 14.03
N GLY A 187 -14.05 -10.54 12.89
CA GLY A 187 -14.89 -9.36 12.78
C GLY A 187 -14.14 -8.03 12.75
N LYS A 188 -14.84 -6.97 12.34
CA LYS A 188 -14.32 -5.60 12.19
C LYS A 188 -13.68 -5.01 13.46
N ASN A 189 -14.09 -5.48 14.64
CA ASN A 189 -13.62 -5.00 15.94
C ASN A 189 -12.34 -5.72 16.41
N ASN A 190 -11.95 -6.83 15.79
CA ASN A 190 -10.77 -7.60 16.19
C ASN A 190 -9.47 -7.10 15.53
N GLN A 191 -9.48 -5.87 15.00
CA GLN A 191 -8.32 -5.25 14.39
C GLN A 191 -8.22 -3.77 14.79
N SER A 192 -7.00 -3.30 15.03
CA SER A 192 -6.69 -1.93 15.43
C SER A 192 -6.19 -1.06 14.27
N LEU A 193 -5.66 -1.67 13.21
CA LEU A 193 -5.16 -0.98 12.03
C LEU A 193 -5.18 -1.90 10.82
N VAL A 194 -5.74 -1.42 9.71
CA VAL A 194 -5.63 -2.06 8.40
C VAL A 194 -4.74 -1.23 7.47
N HIS A 195 -3.73 -1.85 6.90
CA HIS A 195 -2.86 -1.21 5.91
C HIS A 195 -2.36 -2.25 4.90
N ASN A 196 -1.67 -1.84 3.84
CA ASN A 196 -1.14 -2.77 2.86
C ASN A 196 0.25 -2.34 2.36
N CYS A 197 1.07 -3.33 1.99
CA CYS A 197 2.23 -3.13 1.13
C CYS A 197 1.84 -3.34 -0.35
N MET A 198 2.80 -3.46 -1.26
CA MET A 198 2.57 -3.75 -2.67
C MET A 198 1.86 -5.10 -2.91
N THR A 199 2.08 -6.08 -2.03
CA THR A 199 1.57 -7.44 -2.22
C THR A 199 0.88 -8.03 -0.99
N ARG A 200 0.79 -7.31 0.14
CA ARG A 200 0.26 -7.87 1.40
C ARG A 200 -0.70 -6.93 2.09
N LEU A 201 -1.85 -7.45 2.48
CA LEU A 201 -2.84 -6.79 3.34
C LEU A 201 -2.46 -7.11 4.78
N ARG A 202 -2.45 -6.11 5.64
CA ARG A 202 -1.92 -6.22 7.00
C ARG A 202 -2.98 -5.74 7.97
N PHE A 203 -3.34 -6.61 8.90
CA PHE A 203 -4.20 -6.29 10.02
C PHE A 203 -3.41 -6.38 11.31
N LYS A 204 -3.46 -5.36 12.14
CA LYS A 204 -2.96 -5.46 13.51
C LYS A 204 -4.08 -6.01 14.39
N ILE A 205 -3.99 -7.29 14.73
CA ILE A 205 -5.05 -8.06 15.40
C ILE A 205 -5.00 -7.86 16.91
N ILE A 206 -6.18 -7.70 17.54
CA ILE A 206 -6.29 -7.51 19.00
C ILE A 206 -6.27 -8.87 19.71
N ASN A 207 -7.11 -9.82 19.27
CA ASN A 207 -7.18 -11.18 19.81
C ASN A 207 -6.93 -12.22 18.71
N LYS A 208 -5.86 -13.01 18.87
CA LYS A 208 -5.47 -14.03 17.88
C LYS A 208 -6.42 -15.22 17.83
N ASP A 209 -7.07 -15.57 18.94
CA ASP A 209 -7.89 -16.78 19.03
C ASP A 209 -9.17 -16.69 18.20
N LEU A 210 -9.59 -15.47 17.87
CA LEU A 210 -10.73 -15.21 17.00
C LEU A 210 -10.39 -15.26 15.50
N VAL A 211 -9.11 -15.38 15.14
CA VAL A 211 -8.66 -15.43 13.74
C VAL A 211 -8.75 -16.84 13.19
N ASN A 212 -9.57 -17.03 12.16
CA ASN A 212 -9.68 -18.28 11.43
C ASN A 212 -8.67 -18.33 10.27
N GLU A 213 -7.46 -18.81 10.56
CA GLU A 213 -6.38 -18.89 9.57
C GLU A 213 -6.69 -19.81 8.38
N LYS A 214 -7.48 -20.87 8.58
CA LYS A 214 -7.87 -21.79 7.50
C LYS A 214 -8.79 -21.08 6.51
N ALA A 215 -9.82 -20.40 7.02
CA ALA A 215 -10.71 -19.59 6.20
C ALA A 215 -9.96 -18.50 5.43
N LEU A 216 -8.97 -17.85 6.07
CA LEU A 216 -8.15 -16.84 5.39
C LEU A 216 -7.32 -17.40 4.23
N LYS A 217 -6.79 -18.63 4.35
CA LYS A 217 -6.02 -19.31 3.28
C LYS A 217 -6.91 -19.77 2.12
N GLU A 218 -8.20 -20.02 2.38
CA GLU A 218 -9.20 -20.43 1.38
C GLU A 218 -9.78 -19.26 0.57
N ILE A 219 -9.58 -18.01 1.00
CA ILE A 219 -10.03 -16.84 0.23
C ILE A 219 -9.24 -16.75 -1.08
N GLU A 220 -9.95 -16.64 -2.21
CA GLU A 220 -9.40 -16.75 -3.58
C GLU A 220 -8.22 -15.81 -3.90
N LEU A 221 -8.10 -14.67 -3.20
CA LEU A 221 -7.02 -13.72 -3.42
C LEU A 221 -5.81 -13.94 -2.49
N THR A 222 -5.92 -14.81 -1.48
CA THR A 222 -4.85 -15.09 -0.51
C THR A 222 -3.84 -16.08 -1.09
N LYS A 223 -2.63 -15.61 -1.32
CA LYS A 223 -1.49 -16.42 -1.76
C LYS A 223 -0.76 -17.09 -0.60
N GLY A 224 -0.89 -16.54 0.60
CA GLY A 224 -0.29 -17.03 1.85
C GLY A 224 -0.58 -16.09 3.01
N ILE A 225 -0.27 -16.51 4.23
CA ILE A 225 -0.45 -15.71 5.45
C ILE A 225 0.82 -15.81 6.25
N ASN A 226 1.26 -14.70 6.83
CA ASN A 226 2.40 -14.67 7.73
C ASN A 226 2.08 -13.81 8.95
N TRP A 227 2.60 -14.19 10.12
CA TRP A 227 2.47 -13.41 11.34
C TRP A 227 3.75 -12.65 11.64
N ASN A 228 3.62 -11.39 12.01
CA ASN A 228 4.71 -10.58 12.52
C ASN A 228 4.30 -9.93 13.85
N GLY A 229 4.48 -10.66 14.95
CA GLY A 229 3.96 -10.27 16.26
C GLY A 229 2.43 -10.34 16.30
N GLU A 230 1.77 -9.22 16.53
CA GLU A 230 0.30 -9.06 16.49
C GLU A 230 -0.23 -8.69 15.10
N GLU A 231 0.66 -8.48 14.12
CA GLU A 231 0.28 -8.14 12.75
C GLU A 231 0.11 -9.41 11.90
N LEU A 232 -1.11 -9.64 11.45
CA LEU A 232 -1.49 -10.65 10.47
C LEU A 232 -1.25 -10.09 9.06
N GLN A 233 -0.34 -10.70 8.31
CA GLN A 233 -0.02 -10.32 6.93
C GLN A 233 -0.59 -11.34 5.95
N ILE A 234 -1.60 -10.94 5.19
CA ILE A 234 -2.23 -11.74 4.15
C ILE A 234 -1.60 -11.35 2.82
N ILE A 235 -0.96 -12.30 2.15
CA ILE A 235 -0.30 -12.08 0.86
C ILE A 235 -1.38 -12.12 -0.23
N ILE A 236 -1.61 -11.01 -0.94
CA ILE A 236 -2.65 -10.87 -1.96
C ILE A 236 -2.06 -10.64 -3.37
N GLY A 237 -1.01 -9.81 -3.48
CA GLY A 237 -0.43 -9.37 -4.75
C GLY A 237 -0.79 -7.93 -5.11
N GLY A 238 -0.54 -7.51 -6.36
CA GLY A 238 -0.61 -6.10 -6.79
C GLY A 238 -2.00 -5.43 -6.69
N GLU A 239 -3.07 -6.18 -6.44
CA GLU A 239 -4.44 -5.63 -6.27
C GLU A 239 -4.78 -5.31 -4.81
N VAL A 240 -3.83 -5.48 -3.89
CA VAL A 240 -4.08 -5.44 -2.44
C VAL A 240 -4.57 -4.09 -1.91
N TYR A 241 -4.20 -2.98 -2.55
CA TYR A 241 -4.67 -1.65 -2.17
C TYR A 241 -6.18 -1.51 -2.35
N LYS A 242 -6.76 -2.13 -3.39
CA LYS A 242 -8.20 -2.10 -3.66
C LYS A 242 -8.99 -2.84 -2.57
N VAL A 243 -8.45 -3.95 -2.07
CA VAL A 243 -9.05 -4.69 -0.95
C VAL A 243 -8.94 -3.88 0.34
N LYS A 244 -7.76 -3.30 0.61
CA LYS A 244 -7.53 -2.45 1.79
C LYS A 244 -8.50 -1.27 1.83
N ASP A 245 -8.70 -0.58 0.72
CA ASP A 245 -9.55 0.60 0.66
C ASP A 245 -11.02 0.25 0.95
N GLU A 246 -11.50 -0.90 0.46
CA GLU A 246 -12.83 -1.41 0.81
C GLU A 246 -12.92 -1.87 2.27
N CYS A 247 -11.90 -2.53 2.82
CA CYS A 247 -11.82 -2.85 4.25
C CYS A 247 -11.91 -1.56 5.09
N GLN A 248 -11.14 -0.54 4.73
CA GLN A 248 -11.11 0.74 5.43
C GLN A 248 -12.47 1.43 5.38
N LYS A 249 -13.14 1.49 4.22
CA LYS A 249 -14.51 2.04 4.10
C LYS A 249 -15.51 1.30 4.98
N ILE A 250 -15.39 -0.02 5.12
CA ILE A 250 -16.27 -0.83 5.98
C ILE A 250 -15.98 -0.57 7.46
N ILE A 251 -14.72 -0.35 7.82
CA ILE A 251 -14.28 -0.05 9.20
C ILE A 251 -14.65 1.39 9.61
N ASP A 252 -14.37 2.37 8.75
CA ASP A 252 -14.56 3.81 9.02
C ASP A 252 -16.03 4.20 9.15
N ASN A 253 -16.95 3.41 8.58
CA ASN A 253 -18.39 3.63 8.69
C ASN A 253 -18.97 3.51 10.11
N LYS A 254 -18.17 3.26 11.18
CA LYS A 254 -18.73 3.22 12.55
C LYS A 254 -17.85 3.49 13.78
N SER A 255 -16.66 4.09 13.72
CA SER A 255 -15.93 4.34 14.99
C SER A 255 -14.85 5.41 14.96
N THR A 256 -15.21 6.58 15.48
CA THR A 256 -14.34 7.44 16.30
C THR A 256 -14.22 6.86 17.71
N SER A 257 -13.12 6.17 18.00
CA SER A 257 -12.62 6.02 19.38
C SER A 257 -11.16 5.57 19.36
N ASP A 258 -10.29 6.53 19.66
CA ASP A 258 -8.87 6.31 19.95
C ASP A 258 -8.72 5.56 21.28
N GLU A 259 -8.18 4.34 21.26
CA GLU A 259 -7.47 3.81 22.42
C GLU A 259 -6.08 3.29 22.02
N LYS A 260 -5.07 3.99 22.53
CA LYS A 260 -3.65 3.62 22.46
C LYS A 260 -3.34 2.55 23.52
N GLN A 261 -2.95 1.34 23.13
CA GLN A 261 -2.17 0.47 24.02
C GLN A 261 -1.03 -0.33 23.33
N LYS A 262 -0.10 -0.75 24.21
CA LYS A 262 1.36 -0.90 24.08
C LYS A 262 1.83 -2.06 23.17
N ILE A 263 2.88 -1.81 22.39
CA ILE A 263 3.53 -2.79 21.49
C ILE A 263 4.74 -3.44 22.18
N THR A 264 4.79 -4.78 22.18
CA THR A 264 5.93 -5.62 22.58
C THR A 264 7.11 -5.51 21.60
N LYS A 265 8.35 -5.61 22.12
CA LYS A 265 9.58 -5.21 21.41
C LYS A 265 10.02 -6.21 20.31
N VAL A 266 9.79 -5.84 19.04
CA VAL A 266 10.36 -6.51 17.84
C VAL A 266 11.89 -6.28 17.72
N PRO A 267 12.69 -7.23 17.17
CA PRO A 267 14.15 -7.12 16.99
C PRO A 267 14.61 -5.88 16.19
N ARG A 268 15.72 -5.23 16.61
CA ARG A 268 16.22 -3.95 16.04
C ARG A 268 16.45 -3.98 14.52
N LYS A 269 16.99 -5.06 13.96
CA LYS A 269 17.26 -5.17 12.50
C LYS A 269 15.98 -5.20 11.66
N GLN A 270 14.92 -5.87 12.14
CA GLN A 270 13.63 -5.93 11.46
C GLN A 270 12.83 -4.62 11.58
N LYS A 271 12.98 -3.89 12.71
CA LYS A 271 12.41 -2.55 12.87
C LYS A 271 12.99 -1.53 11.88
N ILE A 272 14.31 -1.55 11.67
CA ILE A 272 14.98 -0.64 10.73
C ILE A 272 14.56 -0.94 9.29
N MET A 273 14.59 -2.21 8.89
CA MET A 273 14.19 -2.62 7.54
C MET A 273 12.71 -2.32 7.27
N GLY A 274 11.83 -2.55 8.25
CA GLY A 274 10.41 -2.19 8.18
C GLY A 274 10.16 -0.69 8.08
N ALA A 275 10.94 0.13 8.79
CA ALA A 275 10.84 1.59 8.74
C ALA A 275 11.26 2.17 7.40
N ILE A 276 12.42 1.76 6.85
CA ILE A 276 12.88 2.19 5.52
C ILE A 276 11.83 1.86 4.47
N THR A 277 11.32 0.63 4.52
CA THR A 277 10.30 0.14 3.60
C THR A 277 9.01 0.97 3.67
N ALA A 278 8.55 1.30 4.88
CA ALA A 278 7.34 2.10 5.07
C ALA A 278 7.48 3.58 4.65
N ILE A 279 8.70 4.13 4.72
CA ILE A 279 9.01 5.51 4.29
C ILE A 279 9.17 5.58 2.76
N VAL A 280 9.74 4.56 2.13
CA VAL A 280 9.98 4.56 0.67
C VAL A 280 8.70 4.26 -0.12
N PHE A 281 7.85 3.35 0.36
CA PHE A 281 6.71 2.89 -0.46
C PHE A 281 5.73 4.00 -0.92
N PRO A 282 5.31 4.96 -0.07
CA PRO A 282 4.42 6.03 -0.49
C PRO A 282 4.99 6.93 -1.59
N THR A 283 6.31 6.91 -1.82
CA THR A 283 6.99 7.77 -2.80
C THR A 283 7.13 7.14 -4.19
N ILE A 284 6.97 5.82 -4.32
CA ILE A 284 7.15 5.08 -5.58
C ILE A 284 6.24 5.57 -6.72
N PRO A 285 4.93 5.82 -6.53
CA PRO A 285 4.07 6.29 -7.63
C PRO A 285 4.55 7.61 -8.24
N ILE A 286 5.08 8.52 -7.40
CA ILE A 286 5.63 9.81 -7.84
C ILE A 286 6.89 9.58 -8.66
N LEU A 287 7.80 8.73 -8.19
CA LEU A 287 9.02 8.35 -8.92
C LEU A 287 8.71 7.76 -10.31
N ILE A 288 7.74 6.84 -10.39
CA ILE A 288 7.32 6.24 -11.66
C ILE A 288 6.70 7.30 -12.58
N GLY A 289 5.77 8.10 -12.05
CA GLY A 289 5.09 9.14 -12.82
C GLY A 289 6.09 10.14 -13.42
N THR A 290 7.04 10.63 -12.62
CA THR A 290 8.07 11.55 -13.08
C THR A 290 9.03 10.90 -14.08
N GLY A 291 9.38 9.62 -13.88
CA GLY A 291 10.22 8.88 -14.83
C GLY A 291 9.57 8.77 -16.21
N VAL A 292 8.27 8.46 -16.27
CA VAL A 292 7.50 8.38 -17.52
C VAL A 292 7.43 9.74 -18.21
N ILE A 293 7.12 10.81 -17.47
CA ILE A 293 7.05 12.18 -18.01
C ILE A 293 8.42 12.63 -18.53
N SER A 294 9.50 12.36 -17.78
CA SER A 294 10.87 12.70 -18.19
C SER A 294 11.30 11.95 -19.45
N GLY A 295 10.84 10.70 -19.59
CA GLY A 295 11.07 9.92 -20.80
C GLY A 295 10.33 10.47 -22.01
N LEU A 296 9.04 10.81 -21.85
CA LEU A 296 8.27 11.46 -22.92
C LEU A 296 8.91 12.78 -23.35
N GLN A 297 9.33 13.60 -22.37
CA GLN A 297 10.05 14.85 -22.61
C GLN A 297 11.33 14.60 -23.42
N ALA A 298 12.12 13.60 -23.05
CA ALA A 298 13.33 13.26 -23.79
C ALA A 298 13.04 12.82 -25.24
N ILE A 299 11.96 12.05 -25.49
CA ILE A 299 11.54 11.66 -26.86
C ILE A 299 11.21 12.89 -27.69
N LEU A 300 10.38 13.77 -27.15
CA LEU A 300 9.99 15.00 -27.85
C LEU A 300 11.20 15.90 -28.12
N ALA A 301 12.17 15.93 -27.20
CA ALA A 301 13.38 16.72 -27.36
C ALA A 301 14.30 16.15 -28.46
N ILE A 302 14.47 14.83 -28.51
CA ILE A 302 15.26 14.18 -29.56
C ILE A 302 14.57 14.28 -30.92
N SER A 303 13.24 14.21 -30.97
CA SER A 303 12.49 14.36 -32.22
C SER A 303 12.41 15.81 -32.73
N GLY A 304 13.01 16.77 -32.02
CA GLY A 304 13.01 18.19 -32.37
C GLY A 304 11.65 18.89 -32.18
N VAL A 305 10.70 18.25 -31.47
CA VAL A 305 9.37 18.83 -31.19
C VAL A 305 9.44 19.83 -30.05
N ILE A 306 10.33 19.60 -29.09
CA ILE A 306 10.60 20.53 -27.99
C ILE A 306 12.09 20.84 -27.89
N SER A 307 12.40 22.02 -27.36
CA SER A 307 13.76 22.47 -27.10
C SER A 307 14.07 22.38 -25.61
N ASN A 308 15.28 21.90 -25.27
CA ASN A 308 15.78 21.95 -23.89
C ASN A 308 16.48 23.29 -23.64
N PRO A 309 16.43 23.83 -22.42
CA PRO A 309 17.16 25.05 -22.09
C PRO A 309 18.67 24.76 -22.17
N ALA A 310 19.41 25.65 -22.84
CA ALA A 310 20.86 25.61 -22.81
C ALA A 310 21.39 25.88 -21.38
N PRO A 311 22.62 25.47 -21.04
CA PRO A 311 23.23 25.79 -19.75
C PRO A 311 23.19 27.30 -19.49
N GLY A 312 22.52 27.73 -18.41
CA GLY A 312 22.34 29.14 -18.05
C GLY A 312 21.17 29.87 -18.73
N GLN A 313 20.48 29.23 -19.68
CA GLN A 313 19.27 29.76 -20.30
C GLN A 313 18.06 29.61 -19.36
N SER A 314 17.25 30.66 -19.23
CA SER A 314 16.01 30.56 -18.47
C SER A 314 15.02 29.63 -19.17
N VAL A 315 14.33 28.78 -18.41
CA VAL A 315 13.25 27.94 -18.94
C VAL A 315 12.16 28.78 -19.58
N MET A 316 11.94 30.00 -19.09
CA MET A 316 10.93 30.94 -19.63
C MET A 316 11.31 31.54 -21.00
N GLU A 317 12.54 31.35 -21.47
CA GLU A 317 12.97 31.79 -22.80
C GLU A 317 12.65 30.77 -23.90
N LEU A 318 12.17 29.57 -23.53
CA LEU A 318 11.72 28.55 -24.47
C LEU A 318 10.25 28.79 -24.88
N ASP A 319 9.80 28.09 -25.92
CA ASP A 319 8.37 28.06 -26.24
C ASP A 319 7.57 27.47 -25.06
N LEU A 320 6.29 27.86 -24.97
CA LEU A 320 5.42 27.49 -23.85
C LEU A 320 5.34 25.97 -23.66
N PHE A 321 5.27 25.20 -24.75
CA PHE A 321 5.12 23.75 -24.68
C PHE A 321 6.40 23.09 -24.17
N SER A 322 7.57 23.49 -24.70
CA SER A 322 8.88 23.07 -24.21
C SER A 322 9.10 23.42 -22.74
N SER A 323 8.72 24.63 -22.34
CA SER A 323 8.82 25.11 -20.96
C SER A 323 8.00 24.25 -19.99
N LEU A 324 6.73 24.00 -20.32
CA LEU A 324 5.83 23.17 -19.51
C LEU A 324 6.33 21.73 -19.42
N MET A 325 6.73 21.14 -20.55
CA MET A 325 7.26 19.78 -20.58
C MET A 325 8.53 19.65 -19.75
N TYR A 326 9.43 20.64 -19.82
CA TYR A 326 10.65 20.67 -19.03
C TYR A 326 10.34 20.74 -17.52
N ILE A 327 9.48 21.67 -17.10
CA ILE A 327 9.08 21.83 -15.69
C ILE A 327 8.44 20.53 -15.15
N MET A 328 7.48 19.96 -15.88
CA MET A 328 6.80 18.72 -15.49
C MET A 328 7.77 17.54 -15.35
N SER A 329 8.84 17.50 -16.16
CA SER A 329 9.86 16.45 -16.09
C SER A 329 10.81 16.61 -14.90
N LYS A 330 11.19 17.84 -14.54
CA LYS A 330 12.23 18.11 -13.53
C LYS A 330 11.70 18.15 -12.10
N VAL A 331 10.54 18.78 -11.89
CA VAL A 331 9.96 19.03 -10.57
C VAL A 331 9.83 17.76 -9.73
N GLY A 332 9.39 16.66 -10.33
CA GLY A 332 9.14 15.43 -9.57
C GLY A 332 10.42 14.72 -9.08
N ILE A 333 11.57 14.93 -9.74
CA ILE A 333 12.86 14.39 -9.30
C ILE A 333 13.54 15.36 -8.33
N GLU A 334 13.50 16.66 -8.60
CA GLU A 334 14.15 17.69 -7.78
C GLU A 334 13.43 17.91 -6.44
N LEU A 335 12.11 17.77 -6.39
CA LEU A 335 11.32 17.91 -5.15
C LEU A 335 10.98 16.58 -4.48
N VAL A 336 11.52 15.46 -4.96
CA VAL A 336 11.23 14.13 -4.38
C VAL A 336 11.57 14.06 -2.87
N GLY A 337 12.57 14.83 -2.44
CA GLY A 337 12.96 14.94 -1.05
C GLY A 337 11.83 15.37 -0.12
N ILE A 338 10.95 16.28 -0.57
CA ILE A 338 9.78 16.74 0.21
C ILE A 338 8.82 15.58 0.46
N VAL A 339 8.64 14.70 -0.52
CA VAL A 339 7.77 13.52 -0.40
C VAL A 339 8.33 12.55 0.65
N PHE A 340 9.64 12.30 0.62
CA PHE A 340 10.32 11.47 1.62
C PHE A 340 10.25 12.07 3.03
N LEU A 341 10.43 13.39 3.15
CA LEU A 341 10.26 14.14 4.39
C LEU A 341 8.83 13.94 4.95
N CYS A 342 7.81 14.17 4.13
CA CYS A 342 6.41 13.99 4.51
C CYS A 342 6.10 12.53 4.90
N SER A 343 6.62 11.57 4.14
CA SER A 343 6.43 10.15 4.42
C SER A 343 7.09 9.73 5.73
N THR A 344 8.29 10.25 6.02
CA THR A 344 8.99 10.05 7.29
C THR A 344 8.18 10.60 8.46
N VAL A 345 7.70 11.84 8.34
CA VAL A 345 6.90 12.48 9.39
C VAL A 345 5.60 11.73 9.63
N LYS A 346 4.89 11.31 8.57
CA LYS A 346 3.69 10.46 8.68
C LYS A 346 3.97 9.14 9.38
N TYR A 347 5.07 8.47 9.04
CA TYR A 347 5.44 7.18 9.64
C TYR A 347 5.62 7.27 11.17
N PHE A 348 6.17 8.39 11.66
CA PHE A 348 6.32 8.63 13.10
C PHE A 348 5.16 9.41 13.74
N ASN A 349 4.00 9.48 13.07
CA ASN A 349 2.80 10.19 13.55
C ASN A 349 3.04 11.68 13.87
N GLY A 350 3.92 12.34 13.13
CA GLY A 350 4.09 13.80 13.18
C GLY A 350 3.16 14.54 12.22
N ASP A 351 3.17 15.87 12.30
CA ASP A 351 2.33 16.73 11.45
C ASP A 351 2.93 16.89 10.04
N PRO A 352 2.28 16.36 8.98
CA PRO A 352 2.78 16.46 7.62
C PRO A 352 2.82 17.89 7.08
N TRP A 353 2.02 18.81 7.61
CA TRP A 353 1.98 20.20 7.12
C TRP A 353 3.28 20.95 7.43
N LEU A 354 3.83 20.74 8.63
CA LEU A 354 5.16 21.25 9.00
C LEU A 354 6.25 20.64 8.13
N ALA A 355 6.10 19.38 7.75
CA ALA A 355 7.02 18.69 6.85
C ALA A 355 7.03 19.32 5.45
N ILE A 356 5.85 19.63 4.89
CA ILE A 356 5.72 20.31 3.59
C ILE A 356 6.37 21.70 3.65
N TRP A 357 6.08 22.47 4.70
CA TRP A 357 6.66 23.82 4.86
C TRP A 357 8.19 23.78 4.98
N LEU A 358 8.73 22.88 5.81
CA LEU A 358 10.18 22.68 5.94
C LEU A 358 10.81 22.24 4.61
N GLY A 359 10.19 21.30 3.92
CA GLY A 359 10.66 20.82 2.62
C GLY A 359 10.74 21.94 1.59
N ALA A 360 9.67 22.73 1.47
CA ALA A 360 9.61 23.88 0.56
C ALA A 360 10.64 24.97 0.89
N ALA A 361 10.95 25.18 2.19
CA ALA A 361 11.98 26.12 2.60
C ALA A 361 13.40 25.64 2.23
N LEU A 362 13.70 24.35 2.47
CA LEU A 362 15.00 23.74 2.16
C LEU A 362 15.27 23.60 0.65
N THR A 363 14.22 23.55 -0.17
CA THR A 363 14.30 23.57 -1.65
C THR A 363 13.88 24.92 -2.23
N SER A 364 13.92 25.99 -1.45
CA SER A 364 13.42 27.28 -1.92
C SER A 364 14.33 27.90 -2.97
N ARG A 365 13.73 28.63 -3.91
CA ARG A 365 14.46 29.42 -4.91
C ARG A 365 15.42 30.46 -4.30
N TYR A 366 15.21 30.84 -3.05
CA TYR A 366 16.03 31.81 -2.33
C TYR A 366 17.38 31.25 -1.86
N LEU A 367 17.54 29.92 -1.88
CA LEU A 367 18.80 29.24 -1.57
C LEU A 367 19.62 28.88 -2.83
N PHE A 368 19.17 29.30 -4.03
CA PHE A 368 19.85 29.02 -5.30
C PHE A 368 21.11 29.88 -5.50
N GLY A 369 22.10 29.33 -6.22
CA GLY A 369 23.33 30.02 -6.61
C GLY A 369 24.60 29.22 -6.31
N SER A 370 25.75 29.91 -6.26
CA SER A 370 27.04 29.31 -5.88
C SER A 370 27.07 28.80 -4.44
N GLY A 371 26.06 29.13 -3.63
CA GLY A 371 25.94 28.77 -2.22
C GLY A 371 26.87 29.58 -1.33
N TRP A 372 26.67 29.49 -0.01
CA TRP A 372 27.55 30.14 0.96
C TRP A 372 28.56 29.14 1.51
N THR A 373 29.85 29.44 1.35
CA THR A 373 30.92 28.60 1.90
C THR A 373 30.96 28.74 3.41
N LEU A 374 30.74 27.63 4.12
CA LEU A 374 30.78 27.53 5.58
C LEU A 374 32.22 27.43 6.08
N PHE A 375 32.95 26.44 5.56
CA PHE A 375 34.36 26.21 5.82
C PHE A 375 34.96 25.35 4.70
N THR A 376 36.28 25.34 4.60
CA THR A 376 37.02 24.49 3.66
C THR A 376 37.59 23.29 4.40
N LEU A 377 37.36 22.09 3.86
CA LEU A 377 37.88 20.84 4.44
C LEU A 377 38.66 20.08 3.35
N PHE A 378 39.94 19.80 3.61
CA PHE A 378 40.84 19.12 2.64
C PHE A 378 40.87 19.75 1.24
N GLY A 379 40.83 21.09 1.16
CA GLY A 379 40.81 21.84 -0.10
C GLY A 379 39.45 21.92 -0.80
N ASN A 380 38.40 21.30 -0.25
CA ASN A 380 37.04 21.36 -0.80
C ASN A 380 36.17 22.34 0.02
N PRO A 381 35.51 23.33 -0.61
CA PRO A 381 34.58 24.20 0.09
C PRO A 381 33.30 23.44 0.45
N ILE A 382 32.93 23.47 1.72
CA ILE A 382 31.62 22.99 2.19
C ILE A 382 30.66 24.16 2.10
N VAL A 383 29.69 24.06 1.20
CA VAL A 383 28.74 25.13 0.89
C VAL A 383 27.34 24.78 1.35
N ILE A 384 26.61 25.79 1.85
CA ILE A 384 25.17 25.74 2.03
C ILE A 384 24.53 26.01 0.66
N LYS A 385 23.75 25.05 0.17
CA LYS A 385 22.98 25.13 -1.07
C LYS A 385 21.57 24.57 -0.87
N THR A 386 20.74 24.67 -1.90
CA THR A 386 19.45 23.98 -1.95
C THR A 386 19.62 22.46 -1.76
N TYR A 387 18.61 21.83 -1.18
CA TYR A 387 18.59 20.38 -0.93
C TYR A 387 17.83 19.60 -2.00
N GLU A 388 17.87 20.08 -3.24
CA GLU A 388 17.12 19.51 -4.37
C GLU A 388 17.64 18.12 -4.74
N GLY A 389 16.70 17.21 -4.99
CA GLY A 389 16.99 15.82 -5.34
C GLY A 389 17.65 15.02 -4.20
N THR A 390 17.80 15.60 -3.00
CA THR A 390 18.41 14.91 -1.86
C THR A 390 17.34 14.14 -1.07
N VAL A 391 17.56 12.84 -0.88
CA VAL A 391 16.61 11.99 -0.14
C VAL A 391 17.05 11.80 1.30
N LEU A 392 18.32 11.47 1.53
CA LEU A 392 18.82 11.13 2.86
C LEU A 392 18.82 12.33 3.84
N PRO A 393 19.27 13.55 3.45
CA PRO A 393 19.11 14.73 4.28
C PRO A 393 17.64 15.02 4.64
N MET A 394 16.71 14.79 3.71
CA MET A 394 15.28 15.04 3.92
C MET A 394 14.61 14.02 4.85
N ILE A 395 15.03 12.76 4.82
CA ILE A 395 14.61 11.77 5.82
C ILE A 395 15.11 12.18 7.21
N CYS A 396 16.38 12.59 7.32
CA CYS A 396 16.93 13.10 8.57
C CYS A 396 16.21 14.38 9.06
N ALA A 397 15.84 15.28 8.16
CA ALA A 397 15.02 16.45 8.47
C ALA A 397 13.68 16.04 9.07
N GLY A 398 13.03 14.99 8.54
CA GLY A 398 11.77 14.48 9.08
C GLY A 398 11.91 13.88 10.48
N LEU A 399 12.98 13.12 10.71
CA LEU A 399 13.31 12.59 12.04
C LEU A 399 13.56 13.71 13.05
N LEU A 400 14.35 14.72 12.66
CA LEU A 400 14.63 15.89 13.48
C LEU A 400 13.36 16.68 13.79
N LEU A 401 12.51 16.92 12.78
CA LEU A 401 11.25 17.63 12.94
C LEU A 401 10.35 16.92 13.96
N VAL A 402 10.19 15.60 13.85
CA VAL A 402 9.38 14.81 14.80
C VAL A 402 10.00 14.83 16.20
N PHE A 403 11.32 14.70 16.30
CA PHE A 403 12.03 14.73 17.57
C PHE A 403 11.87 16.09 18.27
N LEU A 404 12.14 17.18 17.55
CA LEU A 404 12.05 18.55 18.06
C LEU A 404 10.61 18.92 18.40
N ASN A 405 9.64 18.52 17.58
CA ASN A 405 8.21 18.74 17.87
C ASN A 405 7.80 18.09 19.19
N ASN A 406 8.17 16.83 19.40
CA ASN A 406 7.88 16.12 20.64
C ASN A 406 8.66 16.66 21.84
N TRP A 407 9.87 17.18 21.62
CA TRP A 407 10.70 17.76 22.68
C TRP A 407 10.18 19.13 23.12
N ILE A 408 9.92 20.04 22.17
CA ILE A 408 9.36 21.38 22.45
C ILE A 408 7.98 21.25 23.11
N LYS A 409 7.17 20.29 22.65
CA LYS A 409 5.87 19.98 23.27
C LYS A 409 5.94 19.67 24.78
N LYS A 410 7.03 19.10 25.28
CA LYS A 410 7.15 18.71 26.69
C LYS A 410 7.30 19.88 27.65
N TRP A 411 7.94 20.96 27.21
CA TRP A 411 8.27 22.09 28.08
C TRP A 411 7.49 23.38 27.72
N MET A 412 6.83 23.42 26.55
CA MET A 412 6.05 24.59 26.12
C MET A 412 4.72 24.72 26.89
N PRO A 413 4.41 25.90 27.48
CA PRO A 413 3.12 26.16 28.10
C PRO A 413 1.97 26.13 27.08
N THR A 414 0.80 25.63 27.48
CA THR A 414 -0.37 25.44 26.59
C THR A 414 -0.92 26.73 25.97
N SER A 415 -0.78 27.86 26.65
CA SER A 415 -1.29 29.18 26.20
C SER A 415 -0.57 29.70 24.95
N VAL A 416 0.73 29.42 24.82
CA VAL A 416 1.59 29.90 23.73
C VAL A 416 1.87 28.79 22.71
N ASP A 417 1.42 27.57 23.01
CA ASP A 417 1.79 26.37 22.28
C ASP A 417 1.42 26.39 20.80
N ILE A 418 0.18 26.79 20.52
CA ILE A 418 -0.38 26.88 19.16
C ILE A 418 0.44 27.83 18.29
N VAL A 419 1.02 28.87 18.88
CA VAL A 419 1.73 29.94 18.18
C VAL A 419 3.23 29.63 18.06
N PHE A 420 3.88 29.35 19.19
CA PHE A 420 5.35 29.29 19.25
C PHE A 420 5.93 27.90 18.96
N ARG A 421 5.22 26.80 19.24
CA ARG A 421 5.77 25.46 18.97
C ARG A 421 6.05 25.25 17.48
N PRO A 422 5.10 25.49 16.54
CA PRO A 422 5.38 25.33 15.11
C PRO A 422 6.56 26.17 14.63
N ALA A 423 6.63 27.43 15.07
CA ALA A 423 7.69 28.36 14.69
C ALA A 423 9.08 27.91 15.20
N LEU A 424 9.18 27.50 16.47
CA LEU A 424 10.45 27.05 17.05
C LEU A 424 10.89 25.69 16.49
N VAL A 425 9.96 24.77 16.26
CA VAL A 425 10.26 23.48 15.60
C VAL A 425 10.82 23.71 14.21
N PHE A 426 10.18 24.56 13.42
CA PHE A 426 10.65 24.89 12.08
C PHE A 426 12.01 25.57 12.12
N LEU A 427 12.16 26.65 12.90
CA LEU A 427 13.40 27.43 12.97
C LEU A 427 14.58 26.56 13.39
N SER A 428 14.42 25.78 14.47
CA SER A 428 15.47 24.89 14.96
C SER A 428 15.82 23.80 13.94
N THR A 429 14.81 23.13 13.35
CA THR A 429 15.06 22.09 12.35
C THR A 429 15.75 22.65 11.11
N PHE A 430 15.30 23.82 10.62
CA PHE A 430 15.88 24.47 9.45
C PHE A 430 17.35 24.86 9.67
N LEU A 431 17.67 25.49 10.81
CA LEU A 431 19.06 25.85 11.14
C LEU A 431 19.97 24.62 11.30
N ILE A 432 19.51 23.59 12.01
CA ILE A 432 20.27 22.33 12.17
C ILE A 432 20.51 21.67 10.81
N MET A 433 19.53 21.74 9.91
CA MET A 433 19.70 21.25 8.54
C MET A 433 20.79 21.99 7.78
N LEU A 434 20.75 23.33 7.77
CA LEU A 434 21.72 24.14 7.03
C LEU A 434 23.15 24.04 7.58
N PHE A 435 23.32 24.07 8.89
CA PHE A 435 24.64 24.21 9.52
C PHE A 435 25.25 22.90 10.01
N THR A 436 24.47 21.82 10.12
CA THR A 436 24.97 20.55 10.66
C THR A 436 24.70 19.39 9.72
N VAL A 437 23.43 19.08 9.44
CA VAL A 437 23.06 17.86 8.71
C VAL A 437 23.48 17.93 7.25
N GLY A 438 23.28 19.06 6.58
CA GLY A 438 23.70 19.26 5.21
C GLY A 438 25.22 19.16 5.02
N PRO A 439 26.02 19.95 5.76
CA PRO A 439 27.48 19.82 5.76
C PRO A 439 27.96 18.39 6.02
N PHE A 440 27.35 17.69 6.99
CA PHE A 440 27.66 16.30 7.28
C PHE A 440 27.42 15.37 6.09
N PHE A 441 26.24 15.44 5.46
CA PHE A 441 25.95 14.64 4.27
C PHE A 441 26.82 15.05 3.08
N ARG A 442 27.19 16.32 2.96
CA ARG A 442 28.10 16.79 1.92
C ARG A 442 29.49 16.18 2.05
N ILE A 443 30.00 16.01 3.27
CA ILE A 443 31.27 15.30 3.52
C ILE A 443 31.14 13.85 3.04
N ILE A 444 30.07 13.16 3.42
CA ILE A 444 29.80 11.77 2.99
C ILE A 444 29.75 11.68 1.45
N GLU A 445 29.01 12.59 0.81
CA GLU A 445 28.91 12.67 -0.65
C GLU A 445 30.28 12.88 -1.30
N GLN A 446 31.13 13.75 -0.76
CA GLN A 446 32.49 13.96 -1.29
C GLN A 446 33.38 12.73 -1.14
N PHE A 447 33.26 11.98 -0.04
CA PHE A 447 33.98 10.70 0.12
C PHE A 447 33.52 9.67 -0.90
N ILE A 448 32.20 9.53 -1.08
CA ILE A 448 31.62 8.66 -2.11
C ILE A 448 32.07 9.13 -3.50
N ALA A 449 32.16 10.44 -3.75
CA ALA A 449 32.59 11.00 -5.02
C ALA A 449 34.04 10.63 -5.34
N LYS A 450 34.94 10.82 -4.39
CA LYS A 450 36.34 10.41 -4.53
C LYS A 450 36.46 8.89 -4.76
N PHE A 451 35.64 8.08 -4.11
CA PHE A 451 35.61 6.64 -4.31
C PHE A 451 35.11 6.26 -5.71
N VAL A 452 34.04 6.89 -6.21
CA VAL A 452 33.54 6.67 -7.56
C VAL A 452 34.57 7.11 -8.61
N ILE A 453 35.21 8.26 -8.41
CA ILE A 453 36.29 8.74 -9.30
C ILE A 453 37.47 7.74 -9.30
N LEU A 454 37.81 7.17 -8.14
CA LEU A 454 38.84 6.13 -8.03
C LEU A 454 38.47 4.90 -8.86
N LEU A 455 37.21 4.44 -8.78
CA LEU A 455 36.70 3.36 -9.64
C LEU A 455 36.77 3.77 -11.12
N GLY A 456 36.45 5.02 -11.46
CA GLY A 456 36.51 5.52 -12.84
C GLY A 456 37.92 5.57 -13.44
N LYS A 457 38.95 5.67 -12.61
CA LYS A 457 40.36 5.63 -13.06
C LYS A 457 40.87 4.23 -13.38
N ILE A 458 40.14 3.17 -13.02
CA ILE A 458 40.56 1.81 -13.30
C ILE A 458 40.44 1.56 -14.81
N PRO A 459 41.55 1.23 -15.51
CA PRO A 459 41.56 1.12 -16.96
C PRO A 459 40.77 -0.09 -17.48
N PHE A 460 40.62 -0.17 -18.81
CA PHE A 460 40.00 -1.28 -19.54
C PHE A 460 38.53 -1.55 -19.19
N GLY A 461 37.79 -0.55 -18.69
CA GLY A 461 36.38 -0.68 -18.33
C GLY A 461 36.11 -1.52 -17.06
N ILE A 462 37.14 -2.02 -16.38
CA ILE A 462 37.01 -2.82 -15.14
C ILE A 462 36.30 -2.00 -14.06
N GLY A 463 36.63 -0.71 -13.94
CA GLY A 463 35.98 0.20 -13.00
C GLY A 463 34.46 0.28 -13.15
N MET A 464 34.00 0.41 -14.40
CA MET A 464 32.58 0.44 -14.75
C MET A 464 31.91 -0.92 -14.53
N GLY A 465 32.60 -2.02 -14.81
CA GLY A 465 32.10 -3.37 -14.51
C GLY A 465 31.88 -3.60 -13.01
N ILE A 466 32.86 -3.28 -12.18
CA ILE A 466 32.74 -3.41 -10.71
C ILE A 466 31.62 -2.52 -10.19
N PHE A 467 31.54 -1.27 -10.66
CA PHE A 467 30.48 -0.36 -10.25
C PHE A 467 29.09 -0.87 -10.62
N ALA A 468 28.90 -1.35 -11.86
CA ALA A 468 27.65 -1.94 -12.31
C ALA A 468 27.24 -3.20 -11.52
N MET A 469 28.21 -4.00 -11.08
CA MET A 469 27.96 -5.17 -10.21
C MET A 469 27.42 -4.77 -8.83
N ILE A 470 28.01 -3.72 -8.23
CA ILE A 470 27.71 -3.26 -6.87
C ILE A 470 26.40 -2.45 -6.84
N TRP A 471 25.95 -1.90 -7.98
CA TRP A 471 24.77 -1.06 -8.07
C TRP A 471 23.52 -1.69 -7.42
N GLN A 472 23.19 -2.94 -7.77
CA GLN A 472 21.97 -3.60 -7.28
C GLN A 472 22.02 -3.94 -5.78
N PRO A 473 23.17 -4.36 -5.23
CA PRO A 473 23.38 -4.37 -3.77
C PRO A 473 23.19 -3.00 -3.10
N LEU A 474 23.59 -1.89 -3.72
CA LEU A 474 23.32 -0.54 -3.18
C LEU A 474 21.82 -0.21 -3.18
N VAL A 475 21.07 -0.70 -4.17
CA VAL A 475 19.61 -0.58 -4.21
C VAL A 475 18.96 -1.24 -2.99
N LEU A 476 19.44 -2.43 -2.60
CA LEU A 476 18.97 -3.14 -1.39
C LEU A 476 19.13 -2.32 -0.09
N THR A 477 20.19 -1.51 -0.01
CA THR A 477 20.49 -0.72 1.18
C THR A 477 19.91 0.69 1.15
N GLY A 478 19.33 1.12 0.02
CA GLY A 478 18.86 2.50 -0.18
C GLY A 478 19.97 3.53 -0.39
N THR A 479 21.24 3.16 -0.19
CA THR A 479 22.40 4.06 -0.34
C THR A 479 22.62 4.51 -1.78
N HIS A 480 22.10 3.75 -2.74
CA HIS A 480 22.16 4.06 -4.17
C HIS A 480 21.70 5.49 -4.49
N VAL A 481 20.72 6.04 -3.77
CA VAL A 481 20.22 7.41 -4.00
C VAL A 481 21.31 8.46 -3.74
N ALA A 482 22.10 8.30 -2.67
CA ALA A 482 23.23 9.17 -2.38
C ALA A 482 24.39 8.97 -3.37
N VAL A 483 24.53 7.77 -3.93
CA VAL A 483 25.51 7.51 -4.98
C VAL A 483 25.09 8.17 -6.31
N VAL A 484 23.80 8.17 -6.68
CA VAL A 484 23.31 8.86 -7.89
C VAL A 484 23.65 10.36 -7.87
N THR A 485 23.41 11.04 -6.75
CA THR A 485 23.67 12.49 -6.65
C THR A 485 25.13 12.81 -6.89
N VAL A 486 26.01 11.95 -6.38
CA VAL A 486 27.45 12.06 -6.51
C VAL A 486 27.94 11.80 -7.93
N ILE A 487 27.51 10.70 -8.56
CA ILE A 487 27.98 10.34 -9.90
C ILE A 487 27.40 11.26 -10.98
N ALA A 488 26.37 12.03 -10.66
CA ALA A 488 25.79 13.06 -11.52
C ALA A 488 26.52 14.42 -11.43
N LEU A 489 27.41 14.64 -10.43
CA LEU A 489 28.08 15.93 -10.25
C LEU A 489 28.83 16.42 -11.51
N PRO A 490 29.63 15.60 -12.21
CA PRO A 490 30.32 16.06 -13.42
C PRO A 490 29.35 16.56 -14.50
N MET A 491 28.17 15.95 -14.58
CA MET A 491 27.15 16.29 -15.59
C MET A 491 26.53 17.68 -15.37
N ASN A 492 26.62 18.22 -14.15
CA ASN A 492 26.19 19.59 -13.86
C ASN A 492 27.19 20.63 -14.38
N ASP A 493 28.47 20.26 -14.46
CA ASP A 493 29.55 21.11 -14.98
C ASP A 493 29.74 20.94 -16.50
N GLY A 494 28.89 20.12 -17.14
CA GLY A 494 28.91 19.83 -18.58
C GLY A 494 29.74 18.59 -18.96
N ASP A 495 30.37 17.93 -17.99
CA ASP A 495 31.21 16.75 -18.22
C ASP A 495 30.40 15.44 -18.22
N PRO A 496 30.69 14.49 -19.12
CA PRO A 496 30.00 13.21 -19.16
C PRO A 496 30.34 12.33 -17.96
N SER A 497 29.34 11.57 -17.48
CA SER A 497 29.52 10.57 -16.43
C SER A 497 29.43 9.15 -16.97
N ALA A 498 30.56 8.45 -16.97
CA ALA A 498 30.63 7.03 -17.31
C ALA A 498 29.89 6.15 -16.29
N MET A 499 29.98 6.51 -15.00
CA MET A 499 29.35 5.74 -13.91
C MET A 499 27.83 5.86 -13.93
N TYR A 500 27.29 7.01 -14.37
CA TYR A 500 25.85 7.17 -14.54
C TYR A 500 25.30 6.25 -15.65
N ALA A 501 26.08 6.00 -16.72
CA ALA A 501 25.68 5.06 -17.78
C ALA A 501 25.56 3.60 -17.28
N CYS A 502 26.35 3.21 -16.26
CA CYS A 502 26.31 1.87 -15.67
C CYS A 502 25.00 1.54 -14.94
N LEU A 503 24.26 2.55 -14.48
CA LEU A 503 23.02 2.38 -13.72
C LEU A 503 22.03 1.49 -14.47
N GLN A 504 21.76 1.86 -15.72
CA GLN A 504 20.79 1.17 -16.55
C GLN A 504 21.30 -0.21 -16.99
N ILE A 505 22.59 -0.34 -17.25
CA ILE A 505 23.22 -1.61 -17.61
C ILE A 505 23.10 -2.63 -16.46
N ALA A 506 23.26 -2.18 -15.21
CA ALA A 506 23.07 -3.02 -14.03
C ALA A 506 21.60 -3.46 -13.87
N ILE A 507 20.64 -2.59 -14.21
CA ILE A 507 19.21 -2.91 -14.18
C ILE A 507 18.87 -3.99 -15.22
N MET A 508 19.43 -3.91 -16.43
CA MET A 508 19.24 -4.92 -17.47
C MET A 508 19.70 -6.32 -17.05
N GLY A 509 20.75 -6.42 -16.23
CA GLY A 509 21.19 -7.71 -15.67
C GLY A 509 20.14 -8.34 -14.76
N GLN A 510 19.52 -7.56 -13.87
CA GLN A 510 18.44 -8.06 -13.01
C GLN A 510 17.20 -8.46 -13.81
N ILE A 511 16.85 -7.70 -14.86
CA ILE A 511 15.78 -8.07 -15.79
C ILE A 511 16.10 -9.39 -16.49
N GLY A 512 17.35 -9.58 -16.96
CA GLY A 512 17.78 -10.84 -17.59
C GLY A 512 17.61 -12.06 -16.68
N ALA A 513 17.98 -11.93 -15.40
CA ALA A 513 17.78 -12.99 -14.42
C ALA A 513 16.29 -13.32 -14.18
N VAL A 514 15.43 -12.30 -14.09
CA VAL A 514 13.98 -12.46 -13.94
C VAL A 514 13.35 -13.11 -15.18
N LEU A 515 13.78 -12.71 -16.37
CA LEU A 515 13.34 -13.30 -17.62
C LEU A 515 13.72 -14.78 -17.70
N ALA A 516 14.93 -15.16 -17.31
CA ALA A 516 15.32 -16.57 -17.21
C ALA A 516 14.42 -17.35 -16.24
N LEU A 517 14.09 -16.77 -15.07
CA LEU A 517 13.16 -17.39 -14.12
C LEU A 517 11.75 -17.62 -14.71
N SER A 518 11.31 -16.80 -15.67
CA SER A 518 10.02 -16.99 -16.34
C SER A 518 9.96 -18.29 -17.14
N PHE A 519 11.12 -18.74 -17.65
CA PHE A 519 11.28 -20.00 -18.37
C PHE A 519 11.51 -21.18 -17.41
N ILE A 520 12.32 -20.99 -16.36
CA ILE A 520 12.70 -22.08 -15.43
C ILE A 520 11.58 -22.42 -14.44
N SER A 521 10.93 -21.40 -13.88
CA SER A 521 9.94 -21.60 -12.82
C SER A 521 8.72 -22.35 -13.37
N LYS A 522 8.23 -23.34 -12.63
CA LYS A 522 6.97 -24.04 -12.96
C LYS A 522 5.78 -23.51 -12.16
N ASN A 523 6.04 -22.81 -11.06
CA ASN A 523 5.04 -22.25 -10.17
C ASN A 523 4.32 -21.07 -10.85
N GLN A 524 3.01 -21.18 -11.00
CA GLN A 524 2.24 -20.16 -11.70
C GLN A 524 2.16 -18.85 -10.91
N LYS A 525 2.17 -18.90 -9.56
CA LYS A 525 2.19 -17.69 -8.72
C LYS A 525 3.46 -16.89 -8.97
N THR A 526 4.61 -17.55 -9.06
CA THR A 526 5.91 -16.92 -9.37
C THR A 526 5.90 -16.33 -10.77
N LYS A 527 5.41 -17.06 -11.79
CA LYS A 527 5.30 -16.52 -13.16
C LYS A 527 4.43 -15.26 -13.22
N GLN A 528 3.27 -15.26 -12.55
CA GLN A 528 2.43 -14.06 -12.48
C GLN A 528 3.16 -12.88 -11.82
N ALA A 529 3.89 -13.13 -10.72
CA ALA A 529 4.67 -12.10 -10.05
C ALA A 529 5.76 -11.51 -10.97
N ILE A 530 6.41 -12.36 -11.77
CA ILE A 530 7.36 -11.94 -12.81
C ILE A 530 6.69 -10.99 -13.80
N PHE A 531 5.62 -11.42 -14.47
CA PHE A 531 4.97 -10.61 -15.50
C PHE A 531 4.33 -9.33 -14.95
N ALA A 532 3.86 -9.34 -13.70
CA ALA A 532 3.31 -8.15 -13.06
C ALA A 532 4.38 -7.10 -12.69
N SER A 533 5.60 -7.54 -12.37
CA SER A 533 6.68 -6.67 -11.87
C SER A 533 7.62 -6.18 -12.96
N LEU A 534 7.68 -6.90 -14.09
CA LEU A 534 8.58 -6.62 -15.21
C LEU A 534 8.43 -5.21 -15.81
N PRO A 535 7.20 -4.67 -16.03
CA PRO A 535 7.06 -3.32 -16.59
C PRO A 535 7.73 -2.25 -15.73
N GLY A 536 7.60 -2.32 -14.41
CA GLY A 536 8.25 -1.37 -13.49
C GLY A 536 9.77 -1.41 -13.60
N ALA A 537 10.35 -2.60 -13.72
CA ALA A 537 11.79 -2.77 -13.87
C ALA A 537 12.32 -2.20 -15.20
N ILE A 538 11.57 -2.33 -16.29
CA ILE A 538 11.93 -1.73 -17.59
C ILE A 538 12.02 -0.20 -17.48
N PHE A 539 11.16 0.43 -16.67
CA PHE A 539 11.20 1.87 -16.36
C PHE A 539 12.14 2.22 -15.18
N GLY A 540 12.98 1.29 -14.75
CA GLY A 540 14.07 1.53 -13.81
C GLY A 540 13.73 1.31 -12.34
N VAL A 541 12.51 0.86 -12.02
CA VAL A 541 12.08 0.50 -10.66
C VAL A 541 12.32 -0.99 -10.43
N THR A 542 13.42 -1.31 -9.77
CA THR A 542 13.91 -2.70 -9.63
C THR A 542 13.49 -3.37 -8.34
N GLU A 543 13.00 -2.62 -7.36
CA GLU A 543 12.62 -3.11 -6.05
C GLU A 543 11.57 -4.26 -6.11
N PRO A 544 10.52 -4.20 -6.94
CA PRO A 544 9.55 -5.29 -7.03
C PRO A 544 10.16 -6.61 -7.52
N ILE A 545 11.09 -6.54 -8.49
CA ILE A 545 11.73 -7.74 -9.04
C ILE A 545 12.84 -8.28 -8.13
N ILE A 546 13.58 -7.39 -7.45
CA ILE A 546 14.63 -7.77 -6.51
C ILE A 546 13.99 -8.44 -5.30
N TYR A 547 13.14 -7.72 -4.56
CA TYR A 547 12.58 -8.23 -3.30
C TYR A 547 11.54 -9.33 -3.53
N GLY A 548 10.79 -9.26 -4.63
CA GLY A 548 9.71 -10.21 -4.90
C GLY A 548 10.17 -11.53 -5.52
N ILE A 549 11.31 -11.55 -6.23
CA ILE A 549 11.63 -12.65 -7.15
C ILE A 549 13.10 -13.06 -7.05
N ASN A 550 14.04 -12.17 -7.35
CA ASN A 550 15.46 -12.53 -7.46
C ASN A 550 16.11 -12.80 -6.10
N LEU A 551 15.86 -11.94 -5.10
CA LEU A 551 16.48 -12.04 -3.78
C LEU A 551 16.02 -13.26 -2.97
N PRO A 552 14.72 -13.63 -2.94
CA PRO A 552 14.27 -14.87 -2.30
C PRO A 552 14.98 -16.13 -2.82
N LYS A 553 15.43 -16.11 -4.07
CA LYS A 553 16.14 -17.22 -4.72
C LYS A 553 17.67 -17.08 -4.67
N ILE A 554 18.20 -15.93 -4.21
CA ILE A 554 19.61 -15.54 -4.02
C ILE A 554 20.49 -15.64 -5.28
N LYS A 555 20.60 -16.83 -5.88
CA LYS A 555 21.41 -17.08 -7.09
C LYS A 555 20.98 -16.21 -8.28
N PRO A 556 19.69 -16.07 -8.63
CA PRO A 556 19.28 -15.22 -9.74
C PRO A 556 19.67 -13.75 -9.51
N PHE A 557 19.58 -13.26 -8.27
CA PHE A 557 20.06 -11.92 -7.92
C PHE A 557 21.56 -11.76 -8.20
N ILE A 558 22.38 -12.73 -7.78
CA ILE A 558 23.83 -12.71 -8.03
C ILE A 558 24.13 -12.76 -9.53
N PHE A 559 23.46 -13.63 -10.29
CA PHE A 559 23.63 -13.71 -11.75
C PHE A 559 23.22 -12.41 -12.45
N GLY A 560 22.20 -11.71 -11.95
CA GLY A 560 21.85 -10.37 -12.40
C GLY A 560 22.98 -9.35 -12.16
N CYS A 561 23.63 -9.39 -11.00
CA CYS A 561 24.79 -8.53 -10.72
C CYS A 561 25.99 -8.87 -11.60
N VAL A 562 26.23 -10.16 -11.88
CA VAL A 562 27.28 -10.61 -12.80
C VAL A 562 26.98 -10.17 -14.24
N GLY A 563 25.72 -10.20 -14.67
CA GLY A 563 25.32 -9.58 -15.94
C GLY A 563 25.66 -8.10 -15.98
N GLY A 564 25.33 -7.37 -14.90
CA GLY A 564 25.74 -5.98 -14.70
C GLY A 564 27.24 -5.78 -14.83
N LEU A 565 28.06 -6.65 -14.23
CA LEU A 565 29.51 -6.61 -14.34
C LEU A 565 29.99 -6.69 -15.79
N VAL A 566 29.50 -7.68 -16.54
CA VAL A 566 29.93 -7.92 -17.93
C VAL A 566 29.48 -6.77 -18.83
N GLY A 567 28.23 -6.32 -18.70
CA GLY A 567 27.76 -5.17 -19.47
C GLY A 567 28.49 -3.88 -19.10
N GLY A 568 28.75 -3.64 -17.82
CA GLY A 568 29.48 -2.46 -17.36
C GLY A 568 30.92 -2.45 -17.85
N PHE A 569 31.57 -3.62 -17.87
CA PHE A 569 32.89 -3.80 -18.44
C PHE A 569 32.91 -3.45 -19.94
N VAL A 570 31.97 -4.00 -20.72
CA VAL A 570 31.86 -3.71 -22.15
C VAL A 570 31.59 -2.22 -22.39
N ALA A 571 30.69 -1.61 -21.62
CA ALA A 571 30.41 -0.18 -21.71
C ALA A 571 31.67 0.67 -21.44
N GLY A 572 32.51 0.28 -20.48
CA GLY A 572 33.75 0.97 -20.21
C GLY A 572 34.82 0.79 -21.29
N VAL A 573 34.90 -0.38 -21.93
CA VAL A 573 35.78 -0.59 -23.09
C VAL A 573 35.31 0.24 -24.29
N LEU A 574 34.00 0.36 -24.49
CA LEU A 574 33.41 1.13 -25.58
C LEU A 574 33.31 2.64 -25.30
N GLY A 575 33.79 3.11 -24.14
CA GLY A 575 33.77 4.53 -23.79
C GLY A 575 32.36 5.12 -23.61
N VAL A 576 31.39 4.30 -23.20
CA VAL A 576 30.01 4.75 -23.02
C VAL A 576 29.93 5.69 -21.81
N ALA A 577 29.44 6.91 -22.05
CA ALA A 577 29.20 7.87 -20.99
C ALA A 577 27.89 8.63 -21.20
N GLN A 578 27.31 9.11 -20.10
CA GLN A 578 26.05 9.82 -20.09
C GLN A 578 26.27 11.33 -19.89
N TYR A 579 25.75 12.15 -20.79
CA TYR A 579 25.96 13.61 -20.79
C TYR A 579 24.82 14.36 -20.12
N ARG A 580 23.61 13.77 -20.11
CA ARG A 580 22.42 14.42 -19.57
C ARG A 580 21.67 13.50 -18.63
N ARG A 581 21.17 14.08 -17.55
CA ARG A 581 20.30 13.37 -16.61
C ARG A 581 18.89 13.28 -17.22
N THR A 582 18.47 12.07 -17.56
CA THR A 582 17.14 11.75 -18.09
C THR A 582 16.34 10.89 -17.10
N GLY A 583 15.15 10.42 -17.50
CA GLY A 583 14.37 9.48 -16.70
C GLY A 583 15.10 8.16 -16.45
N THR A 584 14.61 7.35 -15.51
CA THR A 584 15.18 6.04 -15.19
C THR A 584 14.76 4.96 -16.19
N GLY A 585 15.41 3.79 -16.15
CA GLY A 585 15.03 2.66 -16.98
C GLY A 585 15.41 2.87 -18.44
N ILE A 586 14.57 2.38 -19.35
CA ILE A 586 14.76 2.54 -20.79
C ILE A 586 14.91 4.01 -21.22
N MET A 587 14.37 4.94 -20.43
CA MET A 587 14.50 6.38 -20.69
C MET A 587 15.89 6.93 -20.34
N SER A 588 16.69 6.19 -19.56
CA SER A 588 18.08 6.56 -19.24
C SER A 588 18.97 6.51 -20.47
N TRP A 589 18.66 5.64 -21.44
CA TRP A 589 19.41 5.52 -22.70
C TRP A 589 19.41 6.82 -23.51
N MET A 590 18.38 7.65 -23.32
CA MET A 590 18.24 8.94 -24.02
C MET A 590 19.19 10.02 -23.51
N GLY A 591 19.85 9.78 -22.36
CA GLY A 591 20.86 10.68 -21.82
C GLY A 591 22.29 10.41 -22.32
N LEU A 592 22.48 9.30 -23.06
CA LEU A 592 23.77 8.92 -23.64
C LEU A 592 24.15 9.83 -24.81
N ASP A 593 25.41 9.71 -25.25
CA ASP A 593 25.92 10.45 -26.41
C ASP A 593 25.04 10.28 -27.65
N ILE A 594 24.86 11.37 -28.39
CA ILE A 594 24.09 11.41 -29.62
C ILE A 594 25.00 10.87 -30.74
N GLY A 595 24.76 9.63 -31.18
CA GLY A 595 25.58 8.95 -32.19
C GLY A 595 25.87 7.49 -31.79
N TRP A 596 27.12 7.06 -31.91
CA TRP A 596 27.50 5.68 -31.58
C TRP A 596 27.44 5.35 -30.09
N GLY A 597 27.48 6.34 -29.20
CA GLY A 597 27.41 6.14 -27.75
C GLY A 597 26.08 5.52 -27.29
N ILE A 598 24.94 5.91 -27.87
CA ILE A 598 23.65 5.27 -27.58
C ILE A 598 23.62 3.81 -28.04
N VAL A 599 24.22 3.51 -29.20
CA VAL A 599 24.30 2.17 -29.77
C VAL A 599 25.14 1.27 -28.87
N PHE A 600 26.33 1.74 -28.46
CA PHE A 600 27.22 1.00 -27.56
C PHE A 600 26.64 0.83 -26.16
N GLY A 601 25.93 1.83 -25.64
CA GLY A 601 25.20 1.71 -24.38
C GLY A 601 24.11 0.65 -24.43
N ILE A 602 23.27 0.68 -25.48
CA ILE A 602 22.22 -0.33 -25.69
C ILE A 602 22.84 -1.72 -25.85
N LEU A 603 23.92 -1.86 -26.63
CA LEU A 603 24.65 -3.11 -26.81
C LEU A 603 25.15 -3.66 -25.47
N ALA A 604 25.80 -2.83 -24.65
CA ALA A 604 26.26 -3.20 -23.32
C ALA A 604 25.10 -3.62 -22.38
N GLY A 605 23.96 -2.92 -22.47
CA GLY A 605 22.73 -3.30 -21.77
C GLY A 605 22.20 -4.67 -22.20
N PHE A 606 22.16 -4.96 -23.50
CA PHE A 606 21.77 -6.27 -24.02
C PHE A 606 22.74 -7.37 -23.61
N ILE A 607 24.05 -7.11 -23.61
CA ILE A 607 25.04 -8.08 -23.15
C ILE A 607 24.83 -8.38 -21.66
N SER A 608 24.56 -7.37 -20.84
CA SER A 608 24.22 -7.57 -19.41
C SER A 608 23.00 -8.46 -19.23
N LEU A 609 21.93 -8.18 -19.99
CA LEU A 609 20.69 -8.95 -19.96
C LEU A 609 20.92 -10.40 -20.38
N ILE A 610 21.57 -10.62 -21.54
CA ILE A 610 21.83 -11.95 -22.10
C ILE A 610 22.74 -12.76 -21.18
N THR A 611 23.79 -12.14 -20.64
CA THR A 611 24.71 -12.80 -19.71
C THR A 611 23.97 -13.29 -18.47
N ALA A 612 23.19 -12.43 -17.82
CA ALA A 612 22.40 -12.82 -16.65
C ALA A 612 21.35 -13.89 -16.99
N LEU A 613 20.73 -13.79 -18.17
CA LEU A 613 19.74 -14.75 -18.65
C LEU A 613 20.36 -16.13 -18.87
N VAL A 614 21.49 -16.21 -19.59
CA VAL A 614 22.19 -17.47 -19.89
C VAL A 614 22.73 -18.10 -18.62
N LEU A 615 23.39 -17.33 -17.74
CA LEU A 615 23.89 -17.84 -16.46
C LEU A 615 22.76 -18.40 -15.60
N THR A 616 21.61 -17.71 -15.55
CA THR A 616 20.47 -18.18 -14.80
C THR A 616 19.87 -19.44 -15.44
N LEU A 617 19.70 -19.51 -16.77
CA LEU A 617 19.21 -20.70 -17.46
C LEU A 617 20.10 -21.92 -17.26
N MET A 618 21.42 -21.75 -17.26
CA MET A 618 22.38 -22.85 -17.16
C MET A 618 22.61 -23.32 -15.71
N LEU A 619 22.67 -22.39 -14.76
CA LEU A 619 23.17 -22.67 -13.40
C LEU A 619 22.08 -22.65 -12.31
N TYR A 620 20.90 -22.10 -12.60
CA TYR A 620 19.79 -22.06 -11.64
C TYR A 620 18.81 -23.21 -11.86
N GLN A 621 18.39 -23.83 -10.76
CA GLN A 621 17.31 -24.81 -10.72
C GLN A 621 16.34 -24.42 -9.61
N ASP A 622 15.04 -24.35 -9.92
CA ASP A 622 14.03 -23.81 -8.99
C ASP A 622 13.79 -24.73 -7.79
N ARG A 623 13.87 -26.05 -8.03
CA ARG A 623 13.97 -27.08 -7.01
C ARG A 623 14.86 -28.21 -7.49
N LYS A 624 15.50 -28.91 -6.56
CA LYS A 624 16.10 -30.22 -6.84
C LYS A 624 15.01 -31.28 -6.83
N SER A 625 15.15 -32.34 -7.63
CA SER A 625 14.26 -33.49 -7.47
C SER A 625 14.56 -34.20 -6.16
N GLU A 626 13.54 -34.85 -5.61
CA GLU A 626 13.58 -35.62 -4.37
C GLU A 626 14.76 -36.60 -4.39
N TYR A 627 14.95 -37.33 -5.51
CA TYR A 627 16.08 -38.23 -5.72
C TYR A 627 17.45 -37.53 -5.65
N ILE A 628 17.64 -36.38 -6.32
CA ILE A 628 18.92 -35.68 -6.34
C ILE A 628 19.22 -35.10 -4.95
N ALA A 629 18.22 -34.47 -4.32
CA ALA A 629 18.36 -33.91 -2.99
C ALA A 629 18.72 -35.01 -1.96
N PHE A 630 17.99 -36.13 -1.98
CA PHE A 630 18.23 -37.25 -1.08
C PHE A 630 19.63 -37.87 -1.29
N ARG A 631 20.04 -38.09 -2.54
CA ARG A 631 21.37 -38.62 -2.88
C ARG A 631 22.51 -37.69 -2.42
N GLU A 632 22.37 -36.39 -2.59
CA GLU A 632 23.37 -35.42 -2.10
C GLU A 632 23.45 -35.41 -0.57
N ASN A 633 22.31 -35.50 0.11
CA ASN A 633 22.27 -35.57 1.56
C ASN A 633 22.94 -36.85 2.08
N ASN A 634 22.74 -37.99 1.41
CA ASN A 634 23.44 -39.24 1.72
C ASN A 634 24.95 -39.09 1.60
N LYS A 635 25.44 -38.44 0.54
CA LYS A 635 26.89 -38.17 0.39
C LYS A 635 27.41 -37.26 1.50
N LEU A 636 26.64 -36.25 1.90
CA LEU A 636 27.03 -35.32 2.95
C LEU A 636 27.05 -36.00 4.31
N LEU A 637 26.04 -36.82 4.63
CA LEU A 637 25.96 -37.61 5.86
C LEU A 637 27.15 -38.58 5.95
N LEU A 638 27.41 -39.37 4.91
CA LEU A 638 28.55 -40.29 4.86
C LEU A 638 29.89 -39.58 5.06
N LYS A 639 30.07 -38.39 4.44
CA LYS A 639 31.28 -37.58 4.62
C LYS A 639 31.40 -37.03 6.05
N THR A 640 30.29 -36.64 6.66
CA THR A 640 30.23 -36.11 8.03
C THR A 640 30.54 -37.20 9.05
N VAL A 641 29.96 -38.39 8.88
CA VAL A 641 30.21 -39.55 9.74
C VAL A 641 31.68 -39.94 9.64
N LYS A 642 32.23 -40.08 8.44
CA LYS A 642 33.64 -40.44 8.22
C LYS A 642 34.66 -39.45 8.83
N LEU A 643 34.37 -38.15 8.79
CA LEU A 643 35.32 -37.12 9.24
C LEU A 643 35.28 -36.87 10.75
N ASN A 644 34.12 -37.08 11.39
CA ASN A 644 33.88 -36.59 12.74
C ASN A 644 33.54 -37.70 13.74
N PHE A 645 33.33 -38.93 13.27
CA PHE A 645 33.01 -40.08 14.10
C PHE A 645 33.92 -41.23 13.67
N ASP A 646 34.58 -41.88 14.64
CA ASP A 646 35.57 -42.95 14.43
C ASP A 646 34.85 -44.26 14.04
N PHE A 647 34.28 -44.30 12.84
CA PHE A 647 33.51 -45.41 12.31
C PHE A 647 34.40 -46.40 11.55
N ASP A 648 34.31 -47.69 11.90
CA ASP A 648 34.94 -48.77 11.13
C ASP A 648 34.47 -48.80 9.67
N ASP A 649 35.38 -49.15 8.75
CA ASP A 649 35.11 -49.24 7.32
C ASP A 649 33.97 -50.23 6.98
N THR A 650 33.75 -51.25 7.81
CA THR A 650 32.65 -52.22 7.67
C THR A 650 31.28 -51.60 7.95
N LYS A 651 31.16 -50.81 9.03
CA LYS A 651 29.93 -50.07 9.38
C LYS A 651 29.65 -48.95 8.38
N LEU A 652 30.68 -48.31 7.84
CA LEU A 652 30.53 -47.30 6.80
C LEU A 652 29.98 -47.91 5.49
N LYS A 653 30.40 -49.14 5.17
CA LYS A 653 29.91 -49.88 4.01
C LYS A 653 28.44 -50.30 4.15
N SER A 654 28.05 -50.84 5.32
CA SER A 654 26.64 -51.21 5.57
C SER A 654 25.71 -49.98 5.54
N LEU A 655 26.11 -48.86 6.15
CA LEU A 655 25.36 -47.61 6.10
C LEU A 655 25.18 -47.09 4.67
N LYS A 656 26.22 -47.21 3.84
CA LYS A 656 26.16 -46.80 2.44
C LYS A 656 25.17 -47.67 1.65
N GLU A 657 25.10 -48.97 1.93
CA GLU A 657 24.16 -49.90 1.30
C GLU A 657 22.70 -49.62 1.73
N GLU A 658 22.45 -49.37 3.02
CA GLU A 658 21.13 -48.98 3.54
C GLU A 658 20.65 -47.67 2.90
N LEU A 659 21.47 -46.62 2.92
CA LEU A 659 21.12 -45.34 2.29
C LEU A 659 20.94 -45.45 0.77
N ALA A 660 21.68 -46.34 0.10
CA ALA A 660 21.54 -46.59 -1.33
C ALA A 660 20.19 -47.27 -1.65
N LYS A 661 19.74 -48.21 -0.82
CA LYS A 661 18.42 -48.85 -0.93
C LYS A 661 17.30 -47.81 -0.86
N GLU A 662 17.38 -46.89 0.11
CA GLU A 662 16.39 -45.81 0.24
C GLU A 662 16.43 -44.82 -0.92
N THR A 663 17.62 -44.51 -1.43
CA THR A 663 17.77 -43.67 -2.62
C THR A 663 17.13 -44.31 -3.85
N LEU A 664 17.24 -45.64 -4.00
CA LEU A 664 16.64 -46.39 -5.10
C LEU A 664 15.11 -46.35 -5.02
N ALA A 665 14.54 -46.57 -3.84
CA ALA A 665 13.10 -46.49 -3.62
C ALA A 665 12.53 -45.11 -4.02
N ILE A 666 13.23 -44.01 -3.69
CA ILE A 666 12.85 -42.65 -4.10
C ILE A 666 12.97 -42.45 -5.61
N LYS A 667 13.98 -43.08 -6.25
CA LYS A 667 14.14 -43.04 -7.70
C LYS A 667 12.96 -43.72 -8.40
N ASP A 668 12.51 -44.85 -7.90
CA ASP A 668 11.40 -45.62 -8.47
C ASP A 668 10.07 -44.87 -8.30
N PHE A 669 9.89 -44.17 -7.17
CA PHE A 669 8.71 -43.35 -6.90
C PHE A 669 8.70 -41.99 -7.64
N ASN A 670 9.76 -41.64 -8.39
CA ASN A 670 9.89 -40.36 -9.09
C ASN A 670 8.76 -40.09 -10.11
N LYS A 671 8.12 -41.15 -10.65
CA LYS A 671 6.95 -41.00 -11.53
C LYS A 671 5.75 -40.41 -10.79
N ASN A 672 5.50 -40.82 -9.55
CA ASN A 672 4.39 -40.34 -8.72
C ASN A 672 4.63 -38.88 -8.31
N TYR A 673 5.85 -38.50 -7.91
CA TYR A 673 6.20 -37.10 -7.65
C TYR A 673 5.97 -36.21 -8.88
N LYS A 674 6.36 -36.67 -10.09
CA LYS A 674 6.09 -35.92 -11.33
C LYS A 674 4.59 -35.79 -11.63
N ASN A 675 3.80 -36.84 -11.38
CA ASN A 675 2.36 -36.80 -11.59
C ASN A 675 1.68 -35.81 -10.61
N TYR A 676 2.11 -35.82 -9.35
CA TYR A 676 1.66 -34.87 -8.33
C TYR A 676 1.99 -33.41 -8.73
N GLU A 677 3.26 -33.13 -9.08
CA GLU A 677 3.70 -31.80 -9.53
C GLU A 677 2.93 -31.33 -10.79
N ASN A 678 2.74 -32.20 -11.79
CA ASN A 678 2.03 -31.85 -13.02
C ASN A 678 0.54 -31.56 -12.78
N THR A 679 -0.10 -32.31 -11.88
CA THR A 679 -1.50 -32.09 -11.52
C THR A 679 -1.65 -30.76 -10.79
N LEU A 680 -0.75 -30.44 -9.87
CA LEU A 680 -0.71 -29.17 -9.14
C LEU A 680 -0.50 -27.98 -10.09
N ILE A 681 0.43 -28.08 -11.05
CA ILE A 681 0.63 -27.04 -12.07
C ILE A 681 -0.63 -26.84 -12.93
N SER A 682 -1.27 -27.93 -13.32
CA SER A 682 -2.47 -27.88 -14.17
C SER A 682 -3.64 -27.23 -13.43
N LEU A 683 -3.82 -27.55 -12.16
CA LEU A 683 -4.82 -26.93 -11.28
C LEU A 683 -4.58 -25.41 -11.20
N GLN A 684 -3.38 -24.99 -10.83
CA GLN A 684 -3.02 -23.57 -10.74
C GLN A 684 -3.28 -22.81 -12.05
N LYS A 685 -2.96 -23.40 -13.20
CA LYS A 685 -3.23 -22.77 -14.51
C LYS A 685 -4.73 -22.55 -14.74
N LYS A 686 -5.57 -23.52 -14.41
CA LYS A 686 -7.02 -23.43 -14.60
C LYS A 686 -7.65 -22.45 -13.59
N GLU A 687 -7.21 -22.44 -12.35
CA GLU A 687 -7.63 -21.46 -11.34
C GLU A 687 -7.33 -20.03 -11.76
N ILE A 688 -6.14 -19.78 -12.33
CA ILE A 688 -5.76 -18.47 -12.86
C ILE A 688 -6.65 -18.08 -14.05
N LYS A 689 -6.95 -19.03 -14.94
CA LYS A 689 -7.86 -18.80 -16.07
C LYS A 689 -9.26 -18.44 -15.57
N LYS A 690 -9.77 -19.15 -14.55
CA LYS A 690 -11.05 -18.86 -13.88
C LYS A 690 -11.03 -17.44 -13.32
N GLN A 691 -9.98 -17.06 -12.59
CA GLN A 691 -9.86 -15.73 -12.00
C GLN A 691 -9.81 -14.62 -13.04
N ASN A 692 -9.11 -14.83 -14.16
CA ASN A 692 -9.05 -13.86 -15.25
C ASN A 692 -10.43 -13.66 -15.92
N ILE A 693 -11.23 -14.72 -16.05
CA ILE A 693 -12.60 -14.63 -16.57
C ILE A 693 -13.47 -13.81 -15.61
N ILE A 694 -13.40 -14.09 -14.30
CA ILE A 694 -14.11 -13.35 -13.25
C ILE A 694 -13.70 -11.87 -13.28
N ASN A 695 -12.40 -11.57 -13.28
CA ASN A 695 -11.91 -10.19 -13.32
C ASN A 695 -12.40 -9.41 -14.54
N ARG A 696 -12.39 -10.04 -15.73
CA ARG A 696 -12.92 -9.42 -16.96
C ARG A 696 -14.42 -9.19 -16.87
N PHE A 697 -15.16 -10.11 -16.27
CA PHE A 697 -16.60 -10.00 -16.05
C PHE A 697 -16.92 -8.85 -15.08
N GLU A 698 -16.23 -8.77 -13.94
CA GLU A 698 -16.36 -7.71 -12.94
C GLU A 698 -16.02 -6.34 -13.54
N MET A 699 -14.92 -6.22 -14.29
CA MET A 699 -14.58 -4.97 -14.98
C MET A 699 -15.64 -4.53 -15.98
N LYS A 700 -16.27 -5.47 -16.70
CA LYS A 700 -17.38 -5.16 -17.61
C LYS A 700 -18.61 -4.68 -16.83
N LYS A 701 -18.95 -5.32 -15.71
CA LYS A 701 -20.02 -4.87 -14.82
C LYS A 701 -19.75 -3.49 -14.23
N GLU A 702 -18.54 -3.24 -13.74
CA GLU A 702 -18.15 -1.95 -13.16
C GLU A 702 -18.20 -0.81 -14.19
N LYS A 703 -17.76 -1.07 -15.43
CA LYS A 703 -17.92 -0.11 -16.54
C LYS A 703 -19.38 0.19 -16.85
N LEU A 704 -20.25 -0.82 -16.81
CA LEU A 704 -21.70 -0.63 -16.99
C LEU A 704 -22.29 0.15 -15.82
N TYR A 705 -21.94 -0.20 -14.59
CA TYR A 705 -22.39 0.48 -13.38
C TYR A 705 -22.01 1.97 -13.36
N ASN A 706 -20.76 2.30 -13.70
CA ASN A 706 -20.30 3.68 -13.80
C ASN A 706 -21.00 4.47 -14.92
N LYS A 707 -21.43 3.80 -16.00
CA LYS A 707 -22.27 4.43 -17.04
C LYS A 707 -23.68 4.67 -16.54
N ILE A 708 -24.25 3.72 -15.79
CA ILE A 708 -25.60 3.84 -15.21
C ILE A 708 -25.65 5.01 -14.22
N LEU A 709 -24.67 5.12 -13.30
CA LEU A 709 -24.56 6.25 -12.35
C LEU A 709 -24.50 7.62 -13.05
N LYS A 710 -23.77 7.73 -14.17
CA LYS A 710 -23.67 8.99 -14.91
C LYS A 710 -24.96 9.40 -15.63
N LEU A 711 -25.86 8.44 -15.86
CA LEU A 711 -27.10 8.63 -16.61
C LEU A 711 -28.33 8.73 -15.71
N GLU A 712 -28.15 8.52 -14.40
CA GLU A 712 -29.20 8.43 -13.39
C GLU A 712 -30.14 9.65 -13.37
N ASP A 713 -29.59 10.84 -13.57
CA ASP A 713 -30.34 12.11 -13.59
C ASP A 713 -30.43 12.76 -14.98
N LYS A 714 -29.91 12.09 -16.03
CA LYS A 714 -29.75 12.69 -17.38
C LYS A 714 -30.63 12.07 -18.45
N ASP A 715 -30.80 10.74 -18.46
CA ASP A 715 -31.49 10.04 -19.55
C ASP A 715 -32.00 8.67 -19.05
N LEU A 716 -33.30 8.58 -18.77
CA LEU A 716 -33.95 7.41 -18.18
C LEU A 716 -33.96 6.20 -19.13
N ASP A 717 -34.09 6.42 -20.44
CA ASP A 717 -34.11 5.34 -21.44
C ASP A 717 -32.74 4.71 -21.58
N LYS A 718 -31.67 5.52 -21.63
CA LYS A 718 -30.31 5.00 -21.61
C LYS A 718 -29.95 4.36 -20.26
N TYR A 719 -30.41 4.93 -19.15
CA TYR A 719 -30.26 4.31 -17.82
C TYR A 719 -30.85 2.89 -17.83
N ASN A 720 -32.09 2.74 -18.29
CA ASN A 720 -32.80 1.46 -18.33
C ASN A 720 -32.15 0.45 -19.28
N TYR A 721 -31.68 0.91 -20.44
CA TYR A 721 -30.90 0.08 -21.36
C TYR A 721 -29.64 -0.49 -20.70
N PHE A 722 -28.85 0.33 -20.03
CA PHE A 722 -27.64 -0.14 -19.36
C PHE A 722 -27.92 -0.95 -18.10
N ALA A 723 -28.97 -0.64 -17.35
CA ALA A 723 -29.43 -1.40 -16.19
C ALA A 723 -29.86 -2.82 -16.59
N ASN A 724 -30.63 -2.98 -17.67
CA ASN A 724 -30.96 -4.29 -18.24
C ASN A 724 -29.71 -5.03 -18.70
N LYS A 725 -28.79 -4.34 -19.38
CA LYS A 725 -27.52 -4.94 -19.82
C LYS A 725 -26.65 -5.40 -18.65
N TYR A 726 -26.67 -4.68 -17.53
CA TYR A 726 -25.96 -5.02 -16.29
C TYR A 726 -26.57 -6.25 -15.61
N ASN A 727 -27.91 -6.28 -15.47
CA ASN A 727 -28.63 -7.39 -14.85
C ASN A 727 -28.53 -8.68 -15.69
N ASN A 728 -28.58 -8.57 -17.02
CA ASN A 728 -28.52 -9.71 -17.94
C ASN A 728 -27.09 -10.16 -18.28
N LEU A 729 -26.05 -9.50 -17.75
CA LEU A 729 -24.66 -9.91 -18.00
C LEU A 729 -24.38 -11.24 -17.28
N LYS A 730 -24.22 -12.32 -18.05
CA LYS A 730 -23.85 -13.65 -17.55
C LYS A 730 -22.36 -13.93 -17.74
N LEU A 731 -21.82 -14.81 -16.91
CA LEU A 731 -20.49 -15.38 -17.13
C LEU A 731 -20.50 -16.18 -18.46
N PRO A 732 -19.37 -16.21 -19.18
CA PRO A 732 -19.29 -16.95 -20.44
C PRO A 732 -19.52 -18.45 -20.22
N GLU A 733 -20.08 -19.13 -21.23
CA GLU A 733 -20.51 -20.56 -21.12
C GLU A 733 -19.36 -21.49 -20.73
N ASN A 734 -18.16 -21.24 -21.26
CA ASN A 734 -16.92 -21.96 -20.92
C ASN A 734 -16.48 -21.83 -19.45
N PHE A 735 -17.12 -20.98 -18.64
CA PHE A 735 -16.82 -20.86 -17.21
C PHE A 735 -17.27 -22.09 -16.43
N ASN A 736 -18.44 -22.65 -16.75
CA ASN A 736 -18.97 -23.82 -16.04
C ASN A 736 -18.14 -25.08 -16.32
N GLU A 737 -17.77 -25.29 -17.58
CA GLU A 737 -16.83 -26.35 -17.98
C GLU A 737 -15.51 -26.24 -17.23
N LEU A 738 -14.93 -25.03 -17.16
CA LEU A 738 -13.69 -24.78 -16.44
C LEU A 738 -13.81 -25.08 -14.93
N VAL A 739 -14.96 -24.80 -14.31
CA VAL A 739 -15.21 -25.12 -12.88
C VAL A 739 -15.29 -26.63 -12.66
N ILE A 740 -15.93 -27.37 -13.56
CA ILE A 740 -15.99 -28.85 -13.48
C ILE A 740 -14.59 -29.43 -13.61
N GLU A 741 -13.83 -28.98 -14.61
CA GLU A 741 -12.44 -29.40 -14.82
C GLU A 741 -11.52 -29.11 -13.62
N ILE A 742 -11.75 -28.01 -12.90
CA ILE A 742 -11.00 -27.68 -11.68
C ILE A 742 -11.33 -28.68 -10.58
N LYS A 743 -12.61 -29.00 -10.34
CA LYS A 743 -13.02 -29.98 -9.32
C LYS A 743 -12.44 -31.38 -9.59
N GLU A 744 -12.41 -31.80 -10.85
CA GLU A 744 -11.78 -33.06 -11.24
C GLU A 744 -10.27 -33.07 -10.93
N LEU A 745 -9.58 -31.96 -11.19
CA LEU A 745 -8.16 -31.81 -10.86
C LEU A 745 -7.91 -31.76 -9.35
N GLU A 746 -8.78 -31.12 -8.57
CA GLU A 746 -8.70 -31.11 -7.09
C GLU A 746 -8.81 -32.53 -6.53
N LEU A 747 -9.74 -33.33 -7.03
CA LEU A 747 -9.92 -34.72 -6.60
C LEU A 747 -8.70 -35.58 -6.98
N LYS A 748 -8.19 -35.41 -8.21
CA LYS A 748 -6.96 -36.08 -8.65
C LYS A 748 -5.75 -35.67 -7.83
N LEU A 749 -5.63 -34.39 -7.49
CA LEU A 749 -4.55 -33.85 -6.67
C LEU A 749 -4.59 -34.45 -5.26
N SER A 750 -5.77 -34.50 -4.63
CA SER A 750 -5.97 -35.10 -3.30
C SER A 750 -5.51 -36.56 -3.25
N ASN A 751 -5.81 -37.35 -4.29
CA ASN A 751 -5.35 -38.74 -4.37
C ASN A 751 -3.83 -38.83 -4.51
N CYS A 752 -3.23 -38.06 -5.42
CA CYS A 752 -1.78 -38.04 -5.60
C CYS A 752 -1.04 -37.55 -4.34
N GLU A 753 -1.60 -36.56 -3.64
CA GLU A 753 -1.06 -36.01 -2.40
C GLU A 753 -1.04 -37.06 -1.29
N LYS A 754 -2.12 -37.84 -1.14
CA LYS A 754 -2.19 -38.95 -0.17
C LYS A 754 -1.13 -39.99 -0.43
N GLU A 755 -0.95 -40.41 -1.68
CA GLU A 755 0.09 -41.37 -2.07
C GLU A 755 1.50 -40.84 -1.73
N VAL A 756 1.79 -39.61 -2.13
CA VAL A 756 3.09 -38.96 -1.88
C VAL A 756 3.35 -38.79 -0.38
N LYS A 757 2.39 -38.30 0.39
CA LYS A 757 2.55 -38.09 1.84
C LYS A 757 2.72 -39.41 2.59
N THR A 758 2.01 -40.46 2.20
CA THR A 758 2.16 -41.79 2.81
C THR A 758 3.57 -42.32 2.57
N PHE A 759 4.05 -42.25 1.32
CA PHE A 759 5.40 -42.67 0.96
C PHE A 759 6.47 -41.82 1.68
N ASN A 760 6.33 -40.49 1.70
CA ASN A 760 7.25 -39.59 2.38
C ASN A 760 7.32 -39.87 3.89
N THR A 761 6.18 -40.14 4.54
CA THR A 761 6.13 -40.43 5.97
C THR A 761 6.84 -41.75 6.29
N GLN A 762 6.67 -42.77 5.44
CA GLN A 762 7.39 -44.03 5.56
C GLN A 762 8.90 -43.82 5.40
N LYS A 763 9.34 -43.14 4.34
CA LYS A 763 10.77 -42.89 4.08
C LYS A 763 11.41 -42.03 5.15
N TYR A 764 10.68 -41.07 5.71
CA TYR A 764 11.15 -40.27 6.84
C TYR A 764 11.40 -41.13 8.08
N LYS A 765 10.51 -42.07 8.41
CA LYS A 765 10.71 -43.00 9.53
C LYS A 765 11.95 -43.86 9.32
N GLU A 766 12.05 -44.53 8.17
CA GLU A 766 13.18 -45.41 7.86
C GLU A 766 14.53 -44.67 7.94
N VAL A 767 14.61 -43.43 7.44
CA VAL A 767 15.82 -42.61 7.55
C VAL A 767 16.05 -42.08 8.96
N SER A 768 14.99 -41.74 9.70
CA SER A 768 15.12 -41.35 11.10
C SER A 768 15.69 -42.49 11.92
N ASP A 769 15.22 -43.72 11.72
CA ASP A 769 15.71 -44.91 12.43
C ASP A 769 17.20 -45.16 12.13
N ILE A 770 17.62 -44.99 10.86
CA ILE A 770 19.05 -45.04 10.49
C ILE A 770 19.85 -43.96 11.24
N ILE A 771 19.35 -42.72 11.28
CA ILE A 771 20.02 -41.62 11.97
C ILE A 771 20.07 -41.85 13.48
N ASP A 772 18.99 -42.36 14.08
CA ASP A 772 18.90 -42.66 15.51
C ASP A 772 19.90 -43.77 15.91
N ASN A 773 20.01 -44.81 15.09
CA ASN A 773 21.01 -45.87 15.28
C ASN A 773 22.45 -45.34 15.17
N LEU A 774 22.69 -44.32 14.34
CA LEU A 774 24.00 -43.66 14.23
C LEU A 774 24.26 -42.67 15.38
N ASN A 775 23.21 -42.09 15.97
CA ASN A 775 23.30 -41.00 16.93
C ASN A 775 23.35 -41.47 18.40
N VAL A 776 24.17 -42.49 18.69
CA VAL A 776 24.30 -43.11 20.03
C VAL A 776 24.62 -42.07 21.13
N ASN A 777 25.34 -41.00 20.79
CA ASN A 777 25.76 -39.93 21.72
C ASN A 777 24.85 -38.69 21.74
N LYS A 778 23.67 -38.72 21.10
CA LYS A 778 22.73 -37.58 21.01
C LYS A 778 23.37 -36.28 20.52
N ASN A 779 24.15 -36.35 19.46
CA ASN A 779 24.70 -35.18 18.79
C ASN A 779 23.57 -34.42 18.05
N GLN A 780 23.45 -33.12 18.35
CA GLN A 780 22.47 -32.21 17.76
C GLN A 780 22.55 -32.15 16.22
N ILE A 781 23.76 -32.34 15.66
CA ILE A 781 24.00 -32.18 14.22
C ILE A 781 23.45 -33.37 13.44
N LEU A 782 23.59 -34.59 13.98
CA LEU A 782 22.95 -35.78 13.42
C LEU A 782 21.43 -35.67 13.53
N GLU A 783 20.91 -35.09 14.62
CA GLU A 783 19.48 -34.85 14.77
C GLU A 783 18.93 -33.86 13.73
N ASP A 784 19.70 -32.81 13.42
CA ASP A 784 19.33 -31.85 12.38
C ASP A 784 19.36 -32.46 10.96
N TYR A 785 20.06 -33.58 10.71
CA TYR A 785 19.96 -34.29 9.43
C TYR A 785 18.55 -34.82 9.16
N LYS A 786 17.76 -35.17 10.19
CA LYS A 786 16.36 -35.57 10.00
C LYS A 786 15.56 -34.46 9.30
N LYS A 787 15.81 -33.20 9.69
CA LYS A 787 15.21 -32.02 9.03
C LYS A 787 15.68 -31.86 7.58
N VAL A 788 16.97 -32.14 7.31
CA VAL A 788 17.53 -32.11 5.94
C VAL A 788 16.83 -33.12 5.03
N TYR A 789 16.60 -34.34 5.50
CA TYR A 789 15.90 -35.38 4.75
C TYR A 789 14.41 -35.07 4.59
N LEU A 790 13.77 -34.53 5.63
CA LEU A 790 12.38 -34.08 5.56
C LEU A 790 12.18 -32.97 4.50
N ASN A 791 13.12 -32.04 4.39
CA ASN A 791 13.12 -31.03 3.34
C ASN A 791 13.34 -31.63 1.93
N ALA A 792 14.15 -32.69 1.83
CA ALA A 792 14.46 -33.33 0.53
C ALA A 792 13.27 -34.10 -0.04
N ILE A 793 12.52 -34.83 0.78
CA ILE A 793 11.36 -35.61 0.35
C ILE A 793 10.11 -34.74 0.10
N ASN A 794 10.01 -33.59 0.78
CA ASN A 794 8.92 -32.61 0.60
C ASN A 794 9.32 -31.44 -0.32
N SER A 795 10.25 -31.67 -1.27
CA SER A 795 10.79 -30.59 -2.08
C SER A 795 9.75 -29.90 -2.98
N ILE A 796 8.75 -30.65 -3.45
CA ILE A 796 7.60 -30.10 -4.18
C ILE A 796 6.81 -29.15 -3.27
N ASP A 797 6.33 -29.63 -2.13
CA ASP A 797 5.50 -28.83 -1.22
C ASP A 797 6.20 -27.55 -0.78
N ILE A 798 7.51 -27.61 -0.52
CA ILE A 798 8.32 -26.44 -0.18
C ILE A 798 8.42 -25.47 -1.38
N ALA A 799 8.68 -25.99 -2.59
CA ALA A 799 8.79 -25.16 -3.80
C ALA A 799 7.47 -24.47 -4.19
N TYR A 800 6.34 -25.06 -3.82
CA TYR A 800 5.00 -24.53 -4.06
C TYR A 800 4.39 -23.82 -2.84
N GLU A 801 5.17 -23.60 -1.78
CA GLU A 801 4.76 -22.90 -0.55
C GLU A 801 3.59 -23.57 0.19
N LEU A 802 3.45 -24.89 0.07
CA LEU A 802 2.49 -25.71 0.82
C LEU A 802 3.01 -26.10 2.21
N THR A 803 4.33 -26.23 2.35
CA THR A 803 5.02 -26.50 3.61
C THR A 803 6.22 -25.56 3.79
N GLU A 804 6.52 -25.20 5.03
CA GLU A 804 7.68 -24.39 5.35
C GLU A 804 8.96 -25.24 5.34
N MET A 805 10.04 -24.67 4.81
CA MET A 805 11.35 -25.31 4.86
C MET A 805 11.88 -25.28 6.30
N ASN A 806 12.29 -26.43 6.82
CA ASN A 806 12.94 -26.48 8.13
C ASN A 806 14.32 -25.84 8.03
N ASN A 807 14.53 -24.76 8.77
CA ASN A 807 15.82 -24.08 8.83
C ASN A 807 16.87 -24.96 9.53
N LEU A 808 18.07 -24.97 8.96
CA LEU A 808 19.23 -25.67 9.53
C LEU A 808 20.03 -24.67 10.36
N ASN A 809 20.43 -25.10 11.57
CA ASN A 809 21.21 -24.27 12.49
C ASN A 809 22.73 -24.35 12.25
N TRP A 810 23.14 -24.88 11.09
CA TRP A 810 24.55 -25.12 10.77
C TRP A 810 24.83 -24.90 9.28
N THR A 811 26.06 -24.50 8.99
CA THR A 811 26.60 -24.36 7.63
C THR A 811 27.32 -25.63 7.20
N LYS A 812 27.39 -25.89 5.88
CA LYS A 812 28.13 -27.04 5.32
C LYS A 812 29.60 -27.09 5.76
N LYS A 813 30.19 -25.93 6.09
CA LYS A 813 31.59 -25.81 6.53
C LYS A 813 31.75 -26.24 8.00
N GLU A 814 30.79 -25.91 8.85
CA GLU A 814 30.75 -26.34 10.26
C GLU A 814 30.52 -27.85 10.39
N VAL A 815 29.68 -28.44 9.52
CA VAL A 815 29.43 -29.89 9.51
C VAL A 815 30.61 -30.72 9.00
N LEU A 816 31.44 -30.15 8.13
CA LEU A 816 32.65 -30.83 7.64
C LEU A 816 33.86 -30.67 8.58
N ASN A 817 33.82 -29.73 9.52
CA ASN A 817 34.86 -29.46 10.50
C ASN A 817 34.29 -29.55 11.92
N LEU A 818 33.71 -30.70 12.30
CA LEU A 818 33.40 -30.93 13.72
C LEU A 818 34.69 -31.30 14.44
N LYS A 819 35.58 -30.32 14.60
CA LYS A 819 36.46 -30.37 15.77
C LYS A 819 35.53 -30.43 16.98
N THR A 820 35.77 -31.43 17.81
CA THR A 820 34.96 -31.84 18.95
C THR A 820 34.38 -30.62 19.67
N ARG A 821 33.08 -30.69 19.99
CA ARG A 821 32.31 -29.69 20.75
C ARG A 821 32.94 -29.27 22.08
N GLU A 822 34.02 -29.91 22.52
CA GLU A 822 34.81 -29.53 23.68
C GLU A 822 35.68 -28.30 23.42
N GLU A 823 36.20 -28.07 22.20
CA GLU A 823 37.01 -26.87 21.89
C GLU A 823 36.17 -25.59 21.71
N MET A 824 34.89 -25.71 21.33
CA MET A 824 33.99 -24.55 21.19
C MET A 824 33.38 -24.06 22.52
N LYS A 825 33.64 -24.73 23.66
CA LYS A 825 33.23 -24.23 24.98
C LYS A 825 34.10 -23.09 25.51
N HIS A 826 35.22 -22.76 24.84
CA HIS A 826 36.14 -21.71 25.29
C HIS A 826 36.11 -20.40 24.50
N VAL A 827 35.21 -20.23 23.54
CA VAL A 827 35.01 -18.92 22.90
C VAL A 827 33.63 -18.40 23.31
N LYS A 828 33.63 -17.70 24.45
CA LYS A 828 32.53 -16.90 24.98
C LYS A 828 32.17 -15.75 24.04
#